data_AF-A0A9Q0N4J8-F1
#
_entry.id   AF-A0A9Q0N4J8-F1
#
_cell.length_a   1.000
_cell.length_b   1.000
_cell.length_c   1.000
_cell.angle_alpha   90.00
_cell.angle_beta   90.00
_cell.angle_gamma   90.00
#
_symmetry.space_group_name_H-M   'P 1'
#
loop_
_entity.id
_entity.type
_entity.pdbx_description
1 polymer ?
#
loop_
_entity_poly.entity_id
_entity_poly.type
_entity_poly.pdbx_seq_one_letter_code
_entity_poly.pdbx_strand_id
1 'polypeptide(L)'
;MRKLMVADVIKFKMVEITRKSLGCSANIGDLYDASVDKFCDKLFFICDNVKIITTEQSVTSADFIYNDDNTFNNLIKYGVECDLATDRLDMEHGKLLFTKEDAVKSNASHVVVGIEWGSCNVLSIEEKVQNAGKLKEYLQSIASCIKNNEIIDPSIAAECNFQFESDMMSADCTVPETIDDVVNFIKNIPKDIDNKFNGRGKCVRFTLCPLPAFLESFGYLTSWTSCHVQPIEVKLMCLLGDVISKIADSQAKLHAIQNTANQNDFCVPEHVQKAIKTHRRMTDEKMGNIVNKLVEVRRRNDDSFELRVIEQTCQVSFSVLDQFFSDMEPIIDRIGFINHAKGQGALYIGNISSFEEARRRIRPKVEYYVLFYAPTVFNENTAENIRAFNKLLKGNSACLLADLDMQSDLAQKEGVPSGTRICHYVKDCYRDHNVCKTLKGDRSLNSIRCICDMKPIKSKPKERALIHLICPGSLNGGECGGNKQQWVCEICMSPVEYGFDDHFYCDCGKEAINTFEFRCIDVNHGNEFIPFDLDVLKTKLKEIKLVPTVNILVLGETGVGKSTWINAMANYLTFSTLQEAMEEDQLQSLVPTKFVLLDENCKERVVSIGSSKNEATTAGQACTQFPSAQLVTLENQRIRIIDTPGIGDPRGIEQDKINVDNILRFLSELDQVHGICLLLKPNNARLTTFFKFCVKEILAQLHKSSVHNLLFCFTNTRSTFYKPGDTYPALKELLTEINGSLKLKSKGRADEMVLSNETMFCLDNEAFRFLCARRNNIEFQPEDFQNFSLSWDKSTAETQRMLAYIKSRKPHQVSETMSINEVRNTILTLARPMAKISDNIATNIRVAEEQKKIH
;
A
#
# COMPACT_ATOMS: atom_id res chain seq x y z
N MET A 1 -23.59 21.26 51.58
CA MET A 1 -24.10 21.12 52.96
C MET A 1 -24.35 19.63 53.21
N ARG A 2 -23.68 19.02 54.19
CA ARG A 2 -23.88 17.61 54.56
C ARG A 2 -24.33 17.54 56.02
N LYS A 3 -25.29 16.66 56.34
CA LYS A 3 -25.72 16.31 57.70
C LYS A 3 -25.40 14.82 57.91
N LEU A 4 -24.57 14.52 58.92
CA LEU A 4 -24.23 13.16 59.30
C LEU A 4 -25.32 12.62 60.26
N MET A 5 -25.68 11.35 60.18
CA MET A 5 -26.46 10.71 61.25
C MET A 5 -25.70 9.47 61.72
N VAL A 6 -25.35 9.45 62.99
CA VAL A 6 -24.58 8.37 63.62
C VAL A 6 -25.27 8.03 64.95
N ALA A 7 -25.53 6.76 65.19
CA ALA A 7 -26.01 6.23 66.48
C ALA A 7 -24.83 6.03 67.47
N ASP A 8 -25.06 6.01 68.80
CA ASP A 8 -24.07 6.44 69.83
C ASP A 8 -23.46 5.37 70.82
N VAL A 9 -22.60 4.44 70.31
CA VAL A 9 -21.58 3.42 70.79
C VAL A 9 -21.68 2.28 71.88
N ILE A 10 -21.58 0.99 71.46
CA ILE A 10 -20.86 -0.14 72.13
C ILE A 10 -19.49 -0.30 71.45
N LYS A 11 -18.44 -0.40 72.25
CA LYS A 11 -17.03 -0.42 71.80
C LYS A 11 -16.59 -1.75 71.21
N PHE A 12 -16.35 -1.82 69.89
CA PHE A 12 -15.38 -2.75 69.30
C PHE A 12 -14.65 -2.14 68.09
N LYS A 13 -13.38 -2.52 67.88
CA LYS A 13 -12.63 -2.25 66.64
C LYS A 13 -13.20 -3.16 65.56
N MET A 14 -14.15 -2.69 64.76
CA MET A 14 -14.59 -3.38 63.55
C MET A 14 -14.03 -2.69 62.31
N VAL A 15 -13.76 -3.47 61.26
CA VAL A 15 -13.36 -2.95 59.95
C VAL A 15 -14.64 -2.50 59.25
N GLU A 16 -14.85 -1.20 59.14
CA GLU A 16 -15.98 -0.58 58.45
C GLU A 16 -15.55 -0.09 57.07
N ILE A 17 -16.45 -0.19 56.08
CA ILE A 17 -16.25 0.38 54.74
C ILE A 17 -17.31 1.44 54.47
N THR A 18 -16.92 2.55 53.85
CA THR A 18 -17.84 3.63 53.47
C THR A 18 -18.03 3.64 51.95
N ARG A 19 -19.26 3.75 51.47
CA ARG A 19 -19.60 3.80 50.03
C ARG A 19 -20.36 5.09 49.70
N LYS A 20 -20.14 5.65 48.51
CA LYS A 20 -21.02 6.71 47.97
C LYS A 20 -22.36 6.10 47.52
N SER A 21 -23.43 6.87 47.69
CA SER A 21 -24.78 6.42 47.34
C SER A 21 -25.01 6.29 45.85
N LEU A 22 -24.35 7.14 45.04
CA LEU A 22 -24.55 7.24 43.59
C LEU A 22 -26.05 7.36 43.20
N GLY A 23 -26.84 8.02 44.05
CA GLY A 23 -28.29 8.20 43.84
C GLY A 23 -29.17 7.08 44.38
N CYS A 24 -28.60 5.97 44.86
CA CYS A 24 -29.34 4.90 45.53
C CYS A 24 -29.88 5.39 46.88
N SER A 25 -31.14 5.06 47.18
CA SER A 25 -31.69 5.19 48.53
C SER A 25 -31.14 4.08 49.42
N ALA A 26 -30.69 4.44 50.61
CA ALA A 26 -30.29 3.48 51.63
C ALA A 26 -31.08 3.76 52.91
N ASN A 27 -31.40 2.70 53.65
CA ASN A 27 -31.93 2.76 55.00
C ASN A 27 -30.95 2.07 55.97
N ILE A 28 -30.91 2.56 57.20
CA ILE A 28 -30.18 1.89 58.27
C ILE A 28 -30.80 0.49 58.43
N GLY A 29 -29.97 -0.54 58.36
CA GLY A 29 -30.37 -1.94 58.42
C GLY A 29 -30.50 -2.65 57.08
N ASP A 30 -30.36 -1.98 55.94
CA ASP A 30 -30.42 -2.66 54.65
C ASP A 30 -29.27 -3.66 54.48
N LEU A 31 -29.58 -4.86 53.97
CA LEU A 31 -28.59 -5.85 53.58
C LEU A 31 -27.91 -5.48 52.27
N TYR A 32 -26.60 -5.70 52.19
CA TYR A 32 -25.76 -5.32 51.06
C TYR A 32 -24.82 -6.44 50.62
N ASP A 33 -24.71 -6.68 49.31
CA ASP A 33 -23.69 -7.53 48.71
C ASP A 33 -22.57 -6.66 48.12
N ALA A 34 -21.48 -6.51 48.88
CA ALA A 34 -20.30 -5.76 48.47
C ALA A 34 -19.53 -6.40 47.29
N SER A 35 -19.80 -7.66 46.91
CA SER A 35 -19.14 -8.29 45.75
C SER A 35 -19.69 -7.77 44.42
N VAL A 36 -20.98 -7.40 44.39
CA VAL A 36 -21.68 -6.88 43.21
C VAL A 36 -22.18 -5.45 43.38
N ASP A 37 -21.88 -4.83 44.53
CA ASP A 37 -22.24 -3.46 44.89
C ASP A 37 -23.75 -3.17 44.80
N LYS A 38 -24.57 -4.05 45.42
CA LYS A 38 -26.04 -3.95 45.38
C LYS A 38 -26.68 -4.20 46.75
N PHE A 39 -27.80 -3.51 46.98
CA PHE A 39 -28.73 -3.84 48.07
C PHE A 39 -29.45 -5.15 47.79
N CYS A 40 -29.69 -5.94 48.84
CA CYS A 40 -30.41 -7.21 48.76
C CYS A 40 -31.94 -7.03 48.89
N ASP A 41 -32.44 -5.80 48.85
CA ASP A 41 -33.85 -5.40 49.02
C ASP A 41 -34.52 -6.02 50.28
N LYS A 42 -33.74 -6.14 51.36
CA LYS A 42 -34.16 -6.67 52.65
C LYS A 42 -33.62 -5.82 53.78
N LEU A 43 -34.51 -5.37 54.64
CA LEU A 43 -34.18 -4.64 55.85
C LEU A 43 -33.88 -5.62 56.99
N PHE A 44 -32.63 -5.76 57.38
CA PHE A 44 -32.21 -6.76 58.36
C PHE A 44 -32.61 -6.44 59.79
N PHE A 45 -32.54 -5.16 60.16
CA PHE A 45 -32.86 -4.68 61.49
C PHE A 45 -33.55 -3.33 61.43
N ILE A 46 -34.33 -3.03 62.48
CA ILE A 46 -34.86 -1.69 62.73
C ILE A 46 -34.25 -1.19 64.04
N CYS A 47 -33.82 0.06 64.05
CA CYS A 47 -33.41 0.76 65.26
C CYS A 47 -34.45 1.85 65.56
N ASP A 48 -35.12 1.75 66.71
CA ASP A 48 -36.18 2.68 67.10
C ASP A 48 -35.63 4.06 67.56
N ASN A 49 -34.32 4.14 67.86
CA ASN A 49 -33.64 5.34 68.36
C ASN A 49 -32.46 5.75 67.45
N VAL A 50 -32.74 6.38 66.31
CA VAL A 50 -31.70 6.96 65.44
C VAL A 50 -31.41 8.40 65.86
N LYS A 51 -30.23 8.68 66.40
CA LYS A 51 -29.78 10.03 66.78
C LYS A 51 -29.28 10.79 65.54
N ILE A 52 -29.79 11.99 65.31
CA ILE A 52 -29.28 12.90 64.27
C ILE A 52 -28.08 13.64 64.86
N ILE A 53 -26.85 13.36 64.39
CA ILE A 53 -25.67 14.15 64.76
C ILE A 53 -25.44 15.21 63.68
N THR A 54 -26.17 16.32 63.76
CA THR A 54 -25.83 17.50 62.97
C THR A 54 -24.45 18.01 63.38
N THR A 55 -23.42 17.74 62.59
CA THR A 55 -22.16 18.46 62.69
C THR A 55 -22.42 19.93 62.35
N GLU A 56 -22.15 20.83 63.29
CA GLU A 56 -22.51 22.27 63.24
C GLU A 56 -21.78 23.10 62.16
N GLN A 57 -21.18 22.49 61.16
CA GLN A 57 -20.62 23.21 60.02
C GLN A 57 -21.14 22.60 58.72
N SER A 58 -21.97 23.37 58.01
CA SER A 58 -22.31 23.08 56.63
C SER A 58 -21.05 23.12 55.78
N VAL A 59 -20.38 21.98 55.61
CA VAL A 59 -19.21 21.90 54.74
C VAL A 59 -19.70 21.91 53.28
N THR A 60 -19.29 22.94 52.54
CA THR A 60 -19.39 22.99 51.08
C THR A 60 -18.01 22.66 50.53
N SER A 61 -17.82 21.40 50.11
CA SER A 61 -16.62 20.97 49.39
C SER A 61 -16.83 21.16 47.89
N ALA A 62 -15.79 21.56 47.17
CA ALA A 62 -15.78 21.64 45.72
C ALA A 62 -14.52 20.93 45.25
N ASP A 63 -14.70 19.91 44.43
CA ASP A 63 -13.63 19.07 43.88
C ASP A 63 -13.59 19.28 42.37
N PHE A 64 -12.39 19.41 41.81
CA PHE A 64 -12.21 19.67 40.38
C PHE A 64 -11.60 18.46 39.67
N ILE A 65 -12.23 18.08 38.57
CA ILE A 65 -11.84 16.97 37.71
C ILE A 65 -11.59 17.52 36.31
N TYR A 66 -10.40 17.23 35.77
CA TYR A 66 -9.98 17.67 34.44
C TYR A 66 -9.88 16.46 33.52
N ASN A 67 -10.19 16.61 32.23
CA ASN A 67 -10.14 15.50 31.26
C ASN A 67 -8.72 14.89 31.08
N ASP A 68 -7.66 15.62 31.46
CA ASP A 68 -6.28 15.11 31.46
C ASP A 68 -5.99 14.19 32.67
N ASP A 69 -6.87 14.14 33.67
CA ASP A 69 -6.76 13.21 34.79
C ASP A 69 -7.25 11.82 34.35
N ASN A 70 -6.41 10.79 34.49
CA ASN A 70 -6.78 9.39 34.26
C ASN A 70 -8.14 9.08 34.93
N THR A 71 -9.04 8.37 34.24
CA THR A 71 -10.36 7.92 34.74
C THR A 71 -10.27 7.33 36.15
N PHE A 72 -9.15 6.68 36.48
CA PHE A 72 -8.87 6.21 37.83
C PHE A 72 -8.76 7.32 38.89
N ASN A 73 -8.01 8.39 38.61
CA ASN A 73 -7.92 9.57 39.48
C ASN A 73 -9.28 10.25 39.62
N ASN A 74 -10.11 10.21 38.58
CA ASN A 74 -11.47 10.74 38.62
C ASN A 74 -12.36 9.88 39.52
N LEU A 75 -12.30 8.55 39.42
CA LEU A 75 -13.01 7.62 40.32
C LEU A 75 -12.55 7.75 41.78
N ILE A 76 -11.24 7.92 42.04
CA ILE A 76 -10.70 8.20 43.39
C ILE A 76 -11.18 9.56 43.89
N LYS A 77 -11.16 10.62 43.07
CA LYS A 77 -11.69 11.96 43.42
C LYS A 77 -13.20 11.94 43.66
N TYR A 78 -13.92 11.10 42.90
CA TYR A 78 -15.30 10.75 43.17
C TYR A 78 -15.44 9.84 44.42
N GLY A 79 -14.39 9.50 45.14
CA GLY A 79 -14.43 8.72 46.38
C GLY A 79 -14.96 7.30 46.20
N VAL A 80 -14.77 6.72 45.01
CA VAL A 80 -15.29 5.39 44.65
C VAL A 80 -14.47 4.26 45.27
N GLU A 81 -13.25 4.51 45.75
CA GLU A 81 -12.60 3.64 46.74
C GLU A 81 -11.54 4.42 47.54
N CYS A 82 -11.88 4.78 48.78
CA CYS A 82 -10.96 5.28 49.80
C CYS A 82 -11.38 4.68 51.14
N ASP A 83 -10.62 3.69 51.61
CA ASP A 83 -10.69 3.19 52.97
C ASP A 83 -10.21 4.30 53.92
N LEU A 84 -11.17 5.05 54.44
CA LEU A 84 -10.97 5.96 55.56
C LEU A 84 -11.78 5.43 56.74
N ALA A 85 -11.05 4.79 57.66
CA ALA A 85 -11.53 4.53 59.00
C ALA A 85 -11.70 5.88 59.71
N THR A 86 -12.94 6.23 60.07
CA THR A 86 -13.25 7.05 61.25
C THR A 86 -14.75 7.19 61.45
N ASP A 87 -15.21 6.57 62.55
CA ASP A 87 -16.18 7.05 63.54
C ASP A 87 -17.33 6.08 63.86
N ARG A 88 -17.50 5.92 65.17
CA ARG A 88 -18.13 4.82 65.91
C ARG A 88 -19.66 4.84 65.85
N LEU A 89 -20.31 3.67 65.83
CA LEU A 89 -21.77 3.50 65.87
C LEU A 89 -22.26 2.65 67.07
N ASP A 90 -23.32 3.07 67.81
CA ASP A 90 -24.08 2.18 68.74
C ASP A 90 -25.27 1.55 68.07
N MET A 91 -25.66 0.41 68.64
CA MET A 91 -27.07 0.04 68.70
C MET A 91 -27.44 -0.51 70.07
N GLU A 92 -28.04 0.29 70.96
CA GLU A 92 -28.58 -0.23 72.23
C GLU A 92 -30.02 -0.80 72.13
N HIS A 93 -30.77 -0.55 71.04
CA HIS A 93 -32.18 -0.97 70.93
C HIS A 93 -32.61 -1.40 69.51
N GLY A 94 -31.80 -2.21 68.83
CA GLY A 94 -32.14 -2.77 67.52
C GLY A 94 -32.92 -4.09 67.63
N LYS A 95 -34.03 -4.23 66.89
CA LYS A 95 -34.73 -5.52 66.74
C LYS A 95 -34.40 -6.12 65.38
N LEU A 96 -33.81 -7.32 65.38
CA LEU A 96 -33.62 -8.11 64.16
C LEU A 96 -34.99 -8.48 63.58
N LEU A 97 -35.18 -8.21 62.30
CA LEU A 97 -36.41 -8.53 61.57
C LEU A 97 -36.40 -9.96 61.01
N PHE A 98 -35.21 -10.51 60.77
CA PHE A 98 -35.01 -11.78 60.07
C PHE A 98 -33.99 -12.68 60.78
N THR A 99 -34.01 -13.98 60.48
CA THR A 99 -33.10 -14.97 61.09
C THR A 99 -31.77 -15.09 60.34
N LYS A 100 -30.77 -15.76 60.95
CA LYS A 100 -29.48 -16.08 60.31
C LYS A 100 -29.65 -16.82 58.96
N GLU A 101 -30.67 -17.68 58.83
CA GLU A 101 -30.95 -18.41 57.59
C GLU A 101 -31.46 -17.50 56.46
N ASP A 102 -32.21 -16.44 56.82
CA ASP A 102 -32.75 -15.47 55.86
C ASP A 102 -31.66 -14.55 55.29
N ALA A 103 -30.65 -14.24 56.11
CA ALA A 103 -29.43 -13.55 55.70
C ALA A 103 -28.60 -14.40 54.72
N VAL A 104 -28.38 -15.69 55.01
CA VAL A 104 -27.64 -16.60 54.10
C VAL A 104 -28.35 -16.72 52.75
N LYS A 105 -29.68 -16.81 52.72
CA LYS A 105 -30.48 -16.87 51.48
C LYS A 105 -30.43 -15.59 50.65
N SER A 106 -29.95 -14.47 51.22
CA SER A 106 -29.94 -13.16 50.56
C SER A 106 -28.62 -12.82 49.85
N ASN A 107 -27.60 -13.69 49.93
CA ASN A 107 -26.24 -13.43 49.44
C ASN A 107 -25.58 -12.16 50.01
N ALA A 108 -26.09 -11.62 51.13
CA ALA A 108 -25.56 -10.41 51.73
C ALA A 108 -24.20 -10.65 52.41
N SER A 109 -23.27 -9.72 52.22
CA SER A 109 -21.96 -9.71 52.91
C SER A 109 -21.90 -8.65 54.01
N HIS A 110 -22.69 -7.58 53.91
CA HIS A 110 -22.66 -6.43 54.82
C HIS A 110 -24.08 -5.96 55.18
N VAL A 111 -24.16 -5.10 56.19
CA VAL A 111 -25.38 -4.37 56.58
C VAL A 111 -25.09 -2.88 56.71
N VAL A 112 -26.03 -2.02 56.31
CA VAL A 112 -25.92 -0.56 56.47
C VAL A 112 -26.08 -0.15 57.92
N VAL A 113 -25.10 0.56 58.45
CA VAL A 113 -25.09 1.04 59.85
C VAL A 113 -25.07 2.57 59.98
N GLY A 114 -24.70 3.30 58.93
CA GLY A 114 -24.66 4.77 58.92
C GLY A 114 -25.02 5.37 57.57
N ILE A 115 -25.53 6.61 57.56
CA ILE A 115 -25.90 7.34 56.33
C ILE A 115 -25.49 8.81 56.45
N GLU A 116 -24.79 9.31 55.44
CA GLU A 116 -24.54 10.75 55.25
C GLU A 116 -25.56 11.31 54.27
N TRP A 117 -26.21 12.41 54.65
CA TRP A 117 -27.15 13.09 53.77
C TRP A 117 -26.66 14.47 53.31
N GLY A 118 -27.08 14.89 52.12
CA GLY A 118 -26.69 16.17 51.53
C GLY A 118 -27.22 16.34 50.11
N SER A 119 -26.46 17.06 49.28
CA SER A 119 -26.74 17.26 47.86
C SER A 119 -25.47 17.09 47.04
N CYS A 120 -25.57 16.42 45.91
CA CYS A 120 -24.52 16.29 44.91
C CYS A 120 -24.90 17.10 43.66
N ASN A 121 -24.02 18.03 43.27
CA ASN A 121 -24.20 18.87 42.10
C ASN A 121 -22.97 18.73 41.21
N VAL A 122 -23.19 18.50 39.92
CA VAL A 122 -22.16 18.32 38.90
C VAL A 122 -22.33 19.44 37.87
N LEU A 123 -21.27 20.21 37.66
CA LEU A 123 -21.17 21.20 36.61
C LEU A 123 -20.08 20.74 35.64
N SER A 124 -20.48 20.41 34.42
CA SER A 124 -19.59 20.04 33.32
C SER A 124 -19.43 21.25 32.41
N ILE A 125 -18.18 21.63 32.11
CA ILE A 125 -17.87 22.74 31.21
C ILE A 125 -16.93 22.24 30.11
N GLU A 126 -17.29 22.50 28.85
CA GLU A 126 -16.52 22.12 27.66
C GLU A 126 -16.12 23.37 26.86
N GLU A 127 -14.83 23.53 26.56
CA GLU A 127 -14.33 24.65 25.75
C GLU A 127 -14.69 24.48 24.27
N LYS A 128 -15.05 25.59 23.59
CA LYS A 128 -15.24 25.61 22.13
C LYS A 128 -13.91 25.67 21.35
N VAL A 129 -12.82 26.11 21.98
CA VAL A 129 -11.48 26.26 21.37
C VAL A 129 -10.42 25.88 22.41
N GLN A 130 -9.48 25.00 22.07
CA GLN A 130 -8.47 24.47 23.00
C GLN A 130 -7.58 25.59 23.58
N ASN A 131 -7.79 25.93 24.86
CA ASN A 131 -6.97 26.89 25.61
C ASN A 131 -6.81 26.43 27.07
N ALA A 132 -6.23 25.24 27.25
CA ALA A 132 -6.16 24.45 28.48
C ALA A 132 -5.70 25.17 29.77
N GLY A 133 -5.08 26.36 29.68
CA GLY A 133 -4.67 27.15 30.86
C GLY A 133 -5.79 27.96 31.52
N LYS A 134 -6.77 28.47 30.75
CA LYS A 134 -7.75 29.44 31.26
C LYS A 134 -8.97 28.81 31.94
N LEU A 135 -9.41 27.63 31.49
CA LEU A 135 -10.56 26.93 32.08
C LEU A 135 -10.35 26.56 33.56
N LYS A 136 -9.12 26.22 33.94
CA LYS A 136 -8.77 25.86 35.32
C LYS A 136 -8.96 27.03 36.28
N GLU A 137 -8.49 28.21 35.90
CA GLU A 137 -8.66 29.44 36.66
C GLU A 137 -10.15 29.85 36.73
N TYR A 138 -10.88 29.65 35.63
CA TYR A 138 -12.31 29.91 35.56
C TYR A 138 -13.12 29.02 36.52
N LEU A 139 -12.90 27.70 36.51
CA LEU A 139 -13.54 26.76 37.44
C LEU A 139 -13.24 27.10 38.90
N GLN A 140 -12.00 27.48 39.21
CA GLN A 140 -11.62 27.94 40.55
C GLN A 140 -12.39 29.20 40.95
N SER A 141 -12.56 30.17 40.05
CA SER A 141 -13.34 31.39 40.29
C SER A 141 -14.81 31.09 40.60
N ILE A 142 -15.43 30.11 39.92
CA ILE A 142 -16.81 29.68 40.18
C ILE A 142 -16.94 29.09 41.58
N ALA A 143 -16.02 28.20 41.99
CA ALA A 143 -16.07 27.63 43.33
C ALA A 143 -15.82 28.66 44.42
N SER A 144 -14.92 29.62 44.19
CA SER A 144 -14.70 30.76 45.09
C SER A 144 -15.95 31.66 45.16
N CYS A 145 -16.66 31.88 44.06
CA CYS A 145 -17.95 32.59 44.06
C CYS A 145 -19.01 31.87 44.92
N ILE A 146 -19.08 30.53 44.84
CA ILE A 146 -20.02 29.72 45.63
C ILE A 146 -19.68 29.75 47.13
N LYS A 147 -18.38 29.69 47.48
CA LYS A 147 -17.93 29.65 48.88
C LYS A 147 -17.87 31.04 49.54
N ASN A 148 -17.35 32.04 48.81
CA ASN A 148 -16.91 33.33 49.34
C ASN A 148 -17.61 34.55 48.70
N ASN A 149 -18.56 34.36 47.77
CA ASN A 149 -19.21 35.45 47.01
C ASN A 149 -18.26 36.34 46.17
N GLU A 150 -17.15 35.78 45.68
CA GLU A 150 -16.24 36.45 44.74
C GLU A 150 -16.83 36.60 43.32
N ILE A 151 -16.26 37.51 42.52
CA ILE A 151 -16.72 37.81 41.15
C ILE A 151 -16.19 36.75 40.17
N ILE A 152 -17.06 36.25 39.29
CA ILE A 152 -16.70 35.32 38.21
C ILE A 152 -16.13 36.12 37.03
N ASP A 153 -15.03 35.68 36.42
CA ASP A 153 -14.47 36.31 35.22
C ASP A 153 -15.37 36.03 34.00
N PRO A 154 -16.08 37.04 33.45
CA PRO A 154 -17.04 36.82 32.38
C PRO A 154 -16.38 36.55 31.02
N SER A 155 -15.06 36.74 30.88
CA SER A 155 -14.37 36.65 29.60
C SER A 155 -14.37 35.24 29.00
N ILE A 156 -14.50 34.20 29.84
CA ILE A 156 -14.44 32.79 29.44
C ILE A 156 -15.86 32.18 29.24
N ALA A 157 -16.90 32.80 29.81
CA ALA A 157 -18.25 32.28 29.79
C ALA A 157 -18.84 32.12 28.36
N ALA A 158 -18.50 33.03 27.44
CA ALA A 158 -19.00 32.98 26.05
C ALA A 158 -18.36 31.86 25.21
N GLU A 159 -17.18 31.39 25.61
CA GLU A 159 -16.35 30.44 24.88
C GLU A 159 -16.57 28.98 25.30
N CYS A 160 -17.48 28.73 26.24
CA CYS A 160 -17.76 27.39 26.76
C CYS A 160 -19.21 26.95 26.51
N ASN A 161 -19.41 25.64 26.40
CA ASN A 161 -20.69 24.99 26.63
C ASN A 161 -20.70 24.45 28.07
N PHE A 162 -21.85 24.41 28.72
CA PHE A 162 -21.96 23.82 30.05
C PHE A 162 -23.21 22.96 30.19
N GLN A 163 -23.12 21.98 31.09
CA GLN A 163 -24.23 21.11 31.49
C GLN A 163 -24.22 21.03 33.02
N PHE A 164 -25.40 21.19 33.63
CA PHE A 164 -25.57 21.13 35.07
C PHE A 164 -26.52 20.01 35.45
N GLU A 165 -26.09 19.16 36.37
CA GLU A 165 -26.90 18.08 36.93
C GLU A 165 -26.89 18.18 38.46
N SER A 166 -28.06 18.08 39.07
CA SER A 166 -28.18 18.09 40.52
C SER A 166 -29.21 17.07 40.99
N ASP A 167 -28.85 16.35 42.04
CA ASP A 167 -29.75 15.42 42.71
C ASP A 167 -30.93 16.12 43.41
N MET A 168 -30.90 17.44 43.55
CA MET A 168 -31.97 18.26 44.12
C MET A 168 -32.93 18.82 43.05
N MET A 169 -32.72 18.55 41.76
CA MET A 169 -33.66 18.99 40.72
C MET A 169 -34.96 18.17 40.79
N SER A 170 -36.10 18.86 40.83
CA SER A 170 -37.43 18.27 40.74
C SER A 170 -38.06 18.61 39.38
N ALA A 171 -39.14 17.92 39.00
CA ALA A 171 -39.82 18.16 37.72
C ALA A 171 -40.31 19.62 37.54
N ASP A 172 -40.50 20.35 38.65
CA ASP A 172 -40.97 21.74 38.66
C ASP A 172 -39.82 22.77 38.76
N CYS A 173 -38.56 22.32 38.80
CA CYS A 173 -37.39 23.22 38.83
C CYS A 173 -36.99 23.63 37.41
N THR A 174 -36.83 24.93 37.16
CA THR A 174 -36.20 25.43 35.93
C THR A 174 -34.73 25.01 35.90
N VAL A 175 -34.32 24.41 34.78
CA VAL A 175 -32.92 24.03 34.55
C VAL A 175 -32.08 25.30 34.43
N PRO A 176 -30.98 25.46 35.18
CA PRO A 176 -30.09 26.60 35.03
C PRO A 176 -29.56 26.74 33.60
N GLU A 177 -29.79 27.90 32.97
CA GLU A 177 -29.38 28.21 31.59
C GLU A 177 -28.10 29.06 31.52
N THR A 178 -27.63 29.55 32.66
CA THR A 178 -26.35 30.27 32.78
C THR A 178 -25.54 29.81 34.00
N ILE A 179 -24.23 30.12 34.00
CA ILE A 179 -23.36 29.86 35.17
C ILE A 179 -23.83 30.63 36.40
N ASP A 180 -24.38 31.84 36.22
CA ASP A 180 -24.98 32.62 37.31
C ASP A 180 -26.23 31.92 37.88
N ASP A 181 -27.05 31.30 37.03
CA ASP A 181 -28.19 30.49 37.47
C ASP A 181 -27.73 29.28 38.28
N VAL A 182 -26.64 28.62 37.86
CA VAL A 182 -26.05 27.49 38.60
C VAL A 182 -25.57 27.92 39.98
N VAL A 183 -24.86 29.04 40.07
CA VAL A 183 -24.36 29.60 41.33
C VAL A 183 -25.52 29.96 42.26
N ASN A 184 -26.56 30.61 41.73
CA ASN A 184 -27.76 30.96 42.49
C ASN A 184 -28.51 29.72 42.95
N PHE A 185 -28.62 28.70 42.09
CA PHE A 185 -29.21 27.41 42.44
C PHE A 185 -28.47 26.77 43.62
N ILE A 186 -27.15 26.62 43.53
CA ILE A 186 -26.33 26.00 44.59
C ILE A 186 -26.42 26.79 45.91
N LYS A 187 -26.46 28.12 45.87
CA LYS A 187 -26.63 28.98 47.06
C LYS A 187 -28.00 28.82 47.72
N ASN A 188 -29.02 28.42 46.98
CA ASN A 188 -30.38 28.19 47.50
C ASN A 188 -30.62 26.77 48.04
N ILE A 189 -29.79 25.79 47.66
CA ILE A 189 -29.88 24.39 48.15
C ILE A 189 -30.01 24.28 49.68
N PRO A 190 -29.24 25.01 50.51
CA PRO A 190 -29.44 25.02 51.96
C PRO A 190 -30.88 25.26 52.39
N LYS A 191 -31.53 26.27 51.81
CA LYS A 191 -32.92 26.63 52.11
C LYS A 191 -33.88 25.56 51.58
N ASP A 192 -33.60 24.99 50.40
CA ASP A 192 -34.41 23.92 49.84
C ASP A 192 -34.33 22.62 50.66
N ILE A 193 -33.16 22.26 51.19
CA ILE A 193 -32.99 21.10 52.09
C ILE A 193 -33.84 21.25 53.35
N ASP A 194 -33.83 22.43 53.96
CA ASP A 194 -34.59 22.70 55.18
C ASP A 194 -36.11 22.79 54.92
N ASN A 195 -36.54 23.32 53.78
CA ASN A 195 -37.96 23.56 53.48
C ASN A 195 -38.67 22.41 52.74
N LYS A 196 -37.97 21.65 51.87
CA LYS A 196 -38.59 20.67 50.95
C LYS A 196 -38.22 19.22 51.24
N PHE A 197 -37.06 18.96 51.84
CA PHE A 197 -36.52 17.60 52.01
C PHE A 197 -36.48 17.16 53.48
N ASN A 198 -37.46 17.58 54.29
CA ASN A 198 -37.56 17.28 55.73
C ASN A 198 -36.28 17.57 56.53
N GLY A 199 -35.50 18.57 56.09
CA GLY A 199 -34.21 18.92 56.68
C GLY A 199 -33.09 17.90 56.44
N ARG A 200 -33.31 16.86 55.65
CA ARG A 200 -32.39 15.71 55.46
C ARG A 200 -31.79 15.59 54.07
N GLY A 201 -32.18 16.33 53.03
CA GLY A 201 -31.55 16.21 51.70
C GLY A 201 -31.66 14.79 51.10
N LYS A 202 -30.70 14.37 50.25
CA LYS A 202 -30.59 13.00 49.69
C LYS A 202 -29.39 12.24 50.25
N CYS A 203 -29.45 10.92 50.21
CA CYS A 203 -28.33 10.05 50.64
C CYS A 203 -27.12 10.34 49.75
N VAL A 204 -25.98 10.68 50.34
CA VAL A 204 -24.71 10.96 49.62
C VAL A 204 -23.71 9.82 49.84
N ARG A 205 -23.71 9.21 51.03
CA ARG A 205 -22.87 8.06 51.40
C ARG A 205 -23.57 7.19 52.44
N PHE A 206 -23.14 5.94 52.55
CA PHE A 206 -23.56 5.03 53.60
C PHE A 206 -22.38 4.18 54.11
N THR A 207 -22.44 3.80 55.38
CA THR A 207 -21.41 3.02 56.08
C THR A 207 -21.90 1.57 56.22
N LEU A 208 -21.02 0.62 55.88
CA LEU A 208 -21.30 -0.82 55.88
C LEU A 208 -20.48 -1.53 56.95
N CYS A 209 -21.13 -2.43 57.68
CA CYS A 209 -20.49 -3.35 58.62
C CYS A 209 -20.55 -4.79 58.08
N PRO A 210 -19.45 -5.57 58.13
CA PRO A 210 -19.47 -6.98 57.75
C PRO A 210 -20.52 -7.75 58.54
N LEU A 211 -21.40 -8.46 57.84
CA LEU A 211 -22.55 -9.14 58.43
C LEU A 211 -22.17 -10.18 59.53
N PRO A 212 -21.07 -10.95 59.41
CA PRO A 212 -20.62 -11.84 60.48
C PRO A 212 -20.25 -11.09 61.76
N ALA A 213 -19.46 -10.01 61.62
CA ALA A 213 -19.02 -9.18 62.73
C ALA A 213 -20.23 -8.50 63.40
N PHE A 214 -21.17 -8.02 62.59
CA PHE A 214 -22.43 -7.47 63.07
C PHE A 214 -23.24 -8.51 63.87
N LEU A 215 -23.39 -9.75 63.38
CA LEU A 215 -24.12 -10.82 64.07
C LEU A 215 -23.47 -11.28 65.37
N GLU A 216 -22.13 -11.34 65.41
CA GLU A 216 -21.38 -11.65 66.63
C GLU A 216 -21.65 -10.62 67.74
N SER A 217 -21.86 -9.35 67.38
CA SER A 217 -22.20 -8.29 68.34
C SER A 217 -23.55 -8.51 69.05
N PHE A 218 -24.47 -9.27 68.45
CA PHE A 218 -25.74 -9.68 69.06
C PHE A 218 -25.66 -11.04 69.79
N GLY A 219 -24.46 -11.60 69.96
CA GLY A 219 -24.24 -12.86 70.68
C GLY A 219 -24.51 -14.13 69.85
N TYR A 220 -24.66 -14.02 68.53
CA TYR A 220 -24.79 -15.19 67.66
C TYR A 220 -23.41 -15.75 67.31
N LEU A 221 -23.13 -17.00 67.72
CA LEU A 221 -21.93 -17.74 67.28
C LEU A 221 -22.05 -18.05 65.78
N THR A 222 -21.14 -17.48 64.99
CA THR A 222 -21.09 -17.76 63.55
C THR A 222 -19.92 -18.69 63.22
N SER A 223 -20.21 -19.86 62.67
CA SER A 223 -19.24 -20.70 61.95
C SER A 223 -19.01 -20.21 60.52
N TRP A 224 -19.32 -18.94 60.25
CA TRP A 224 -19.19 -18.38 58.91
C TRP A 224 -17.71 -18.29 58.59
N THR A 225 -17.27 -19.01 57.56
CA THR A 225 -16.07 -18.61 56.83
C THR A 225 -16.36 -17.23 56.30
N SER A 226 -15.84 -16.24 57.01
CA SER A 226 -15.83 -14.83 56.66
C SER A 226 -15.78 -14.66 55.14
N CYS A 227 -16.86 -14.13 54.60
CA CYS A 227 -16.90 -13.65 53.22
C CYS A 227 -16.03 -12.39 53.20
N HIS A 228 -14.71 -12.58 53.26
CA HIS A 228 -13.73 -11.50 53.21
C HIS A 228 -13.77 -10.95 51.79
N VAL A 229 -14.53 -9.87 51.59
CA VAL A 229 -14.32 -9.00 50.46
C VAL A 229 -13.00 -8.28 50.74
N GLN A 230 -11.92 -8.77 50.15
CA GLN A 230 -10.62 -8.09 50.22
C GLN A 230 -10.72 -6.79 49.40
N PRO A 231 -10.15 -5.67 49.89
CA PRO A 231 -9.94 -4.50 49.07
C PRO A 231 -9.12 -4.89 47.84
N ILE A 232 -9.53 -4.43 46.65
CA ILE A 232 -8.75 -4.65 45.44
C ILE A 232 -7.42 -3.91 45.61
N GLU A 233 -6.28 -4.56 45.30
CA GLU A 233 -4.99 -3.90 45.35
C GLU A 233 -4.99 -2.63 44.50
N VAL A 234 -4.40 -1.54 45.03
CA VAL A 234 -4.29 -0.24 44.34
C VAL A 234 -3.68 -0.40 42.93
N LYS A 235 -2.73 -1.34 42.77
CA LYS A 235 -2.10 -1.63 41.48
C LYS A 235 -3.07 -2.24 40.46
N LEU A 236 -3.94 -3.15 40.89
CA LEU A 236 -4.96 -3.75 40.04
C LEU A 236 -6.02 -2.71 39.64
N MET A 237 -6.39 -1.86 40.59
CA MET A 237 -7.29 -0.74 40.39
C MET A 237 -6.78 0.27 39.33
N CYS A 238 -5.50 0.65 39.39
CA CYS A 238 -4.87 1.48 38.35
C CYS A 238 -4.97 0.82 36.97
N LEU A 239 -4.61 -0.47 36.88
CA LEU A 239 -4.61 -1.23 35.64
C LEU A 239 -6.02 -1.33 35.03
N LEU A 240 -7.05 -1.52 35.86
CA LEU A 240 -8.45 -1.53 35.44
C LEU A 240 -8.91 -0.15 34.96
N GLY A 241 -8.50 0.92 35.64
CA GLY A 241 -8.76 2.28 35.20
C GLY A 241 -8.18 2.58 33.82
N ASP A 242 -6.95 2.15 33.57
CA ASP A 242 -6.30 2.29 32.26
C ASP A 242 -7.04 1.51 31.16
N VAL A 243 -7.47 0.27 31.47
CA VAL A 243 -8.22 -0.57 30.53
C VAL A 243 -9.59 0.02 30.22
N ILE A 244 -10.33 0.48 31.23
CA ILE A 244 -11.65 1.12 31.07
C ILE A 244 -11.52 2.39 30.24
N SER A 245 -10.51 3.21 30.50
CA SER A 245 -10.21 4.40 29.71
C SER A 245 -9.96 4.04 28.25
N LYS A 246 -9.11 3.02 27.99
CA LYS A 246 -8.83 2.56 26.63
C LYS A 246 -10.08 2.01 25.92
N ILE A 247 -11.00 1.37 26.62
CA ILE A 247 -12.30 0.92 26.07
C ILE A 247 -13.16 2.13 25.71
N ALA A 248 -13.30 3.10 26.62
CA ALA A 248 -14.09 4.30 26.40
C ALA A 248 -13.56 5.11 25.20
N ASP A 249 -12.24 5.29 25.11
CA ASP A 249 -11.59 5.94 23.96
C ASP A 249 -11.86 5.17 22.66
N SER A 250 -11.78 3.85 22.70
CA SER A 250 -12.06 2.99 21.54
C SER A 250 -13.53 3.08 21.11
N GLN A 251 -14.46 3.12 22.06
CA GLN A 251 -15.90 3.30 21.79
C GLN A 251 -16.19 4.66 21.18
N ALA A 252 -15.59 5.73 21.71
CA ALA A 252 -15.72 7.08 21.17
C ALA A 252 -15.19 7.16 19.72
N LYS A 253 -14.02 6.58 19.45
CA LYS A 253 -13.46 6.47 18.09
C LYS A 253 -14.37 5.68 17.16
N LEU A 254 -14.85 4.50 17.58
CA LEU A 254 -15.77 3.68 16.78
C LEU A 254 -17.08 4.41 16.50
N HIS A 255 -17.60 5.17 17.46
CA HIS A 255 -18.80 5.98 17.27
C HIS A 255 -18.58 7.10 16.25
N ALA A 256 -17.45 7.80 16.31
CA ALA A 256 -17.08 8.82 15.34
C ALA A 256 -16.95 8.23 13.91
N ILE A 257 -16.31 7.07 13.78
CA ILE A 257 -16.18 6.34 12.51
C ILE A 257 -17.56 5.91 11.99
N GLN A 258 -18.41 5.35 12.84
CA GLN A 258 -19.76 4.92 12.47
C GLN A 258 -20.62 6.11 11.99
N ASN A 259 -20.55 7.25 12.68
CA ASN A 259 -21.28 8.45 12.29
C ASN A 259 -20.79 8.97 10.94
N THR A 260 -19.48 9.01 10.73
CA THR A 260 -18.88 9.40 9.44
C THR A 260 -19.32 8.45 8.33
N ALA A 261 -19.31 7.14 8.58
CA ALA A 261 -19.76 6.15 7.61
C ALA A 261 -21.26 6.26 7.28
N ASN A 262 -22.12 6.46 8.28
CA ASN A 262 -23.56 6.60 8.11
C ASN A 262 -23.93 7.87 7.31
N GLN A 263 -23.26 8.98 7.60
CA GLN A 263 -23.46 10.24 6.85
C GLN A 263 -23.02 10.12 5.39
N ASN A 264 -22.16 9.15 5.08
CA ASN A 264 -21.53 8.97 3.77
C ASN A 264 -21.83 7.59 3.15
N ASP A 265 -22.96 6.97 3.51
CA ASP A 265 -23.38 5.63 3.08
C ASP A 265 -23.24 5.39 1.56
N PHE A 266 -23.48 6.44 0.75
CA PHE A 266 -23.40 6.40 -0.71
C PHE A 266 -22.01 6.04 -1.28
N CYS A 267 -20.92 6.20 -0.51
CA CYS A 267 -19.55 5.89 -0.93
C CYS A 267 -18.83 4.90 0.00
N VAL A 268 -19.53 4.28 0.94
CA VAL A 268 -18.96 3.32 1.88
C VAL A 268 -19.33 1.88 1.47
N PRO A 269 -18.35 1.00 1.21
CA PRO A 269 -18.64 -0.39 0.88
C PRO A 269 -19.34 -1.16 2.02
N GLU A 270 -20.22 -2.09 1.66
CA GLU A 270 -21.02 -2.85 2.63
C GLU A 270 -20.18 -3.67 3.63
N HIS A 271 -19.04 -4.21 3.17
CA HIS A 271 -18.13 -4.97 4.03
C HIS A 271 -17.50 -4.09 5.12
N VAL A 272 -17.24 -2.81 4.84
CA VAL A 272 -16.72 -1.84 5.82
C VAL A 272 -17.76 -1.57 6.90
N GLN A 273 -19.03 -1.39 6.52
CA GLN A 273 -20.10 -1.21 7.51
C GLN A 273 -20.29 -2.43 8.42
N LYS A 274 -20.18 -3.64 7.86
CA LYS A 274 -20.21 -4.89 8.62
C LYS A 274 -19.02 -4.98 9.59
N ALA A 275 -17.83 -4.55 9.17
CA ALA A 275 -16.65 -4.53 10.02
C ALA A 275 -16.84 -3.57 11.21
N ILE A 276 -17.26 -2.32 10.98
CA ILE A 276 -17.50 -1.33 12.05
C ILE A 276 -18.50 -1.88 13.09
N LYS A 277 -19.63 -2.46 12.64
CA LYS A 277 -20.63 -3.06 13.53
C LYS A 277 -20.05 -4.22 14.35
N THR A 278 -19.20 -5.04 13.75
CA THR A 278 -18.57 -6.19 14.42
C THR A 278 -17.59 -5.72 15.50
N HIS A 279 -16.71 -4.75 15.18
CA HIS A 279 -15.76 -4.20 16.15
C HIS A 279 -16.42 -3.44 17.29
N ARG A 280 -17.54 -2.74 17.02
CA ARG A 280 -18.37 -2.15 18.07
C ARG A 280 -18.94 -3.20 19.01
N ARG A 281 -19.59 -4.24 18.49
CA ARG A 281 -20.14 -5.34 19.30
C ARG A 281 -19.05 -6.00 20.15
N MET A 282 -17.90 -6.31 19.57
CA MET A 282 -16.77 -6.91 20.29
C MET A 282 -16.25 -5.99 21.41
N THR A 283 -16.23 -4.67 21.20
CA THR A 283 -15.78 -3.70 22.21
C THR A 283 -16.79 -3.58 23.35
N ASP A 284 -18.09 -3.56 23.03
CA ASP A 284 -19.16 -3.51 24.04
C ASP A 284 -19.20 -4.80 24.89
N GLU A 285 -18.99 -5.97 24.28
CA GLU A 285 -18.90 -7.26 24.98
C GLU A 285 -17.71 -7.34 25.95
N LYS A 286 -16.60 -6.65 25.67
CA LYS A 286 -15.43 -6.61 26.57
C LYS A 286 -15.75 -5.97 27.90
N MET A 287 -16.51 -4.88 27.92
CA MET A 287 -16.90 -4.22 29.18
C MET A 287 -17.71 -5.19 30.05
N GLY A 288 -18.65 -5.92 29.45
CA GLY A 288 -19.41 -6.96 30.14
C GLY A 288 -18.53 -8.08 30.70
N ASN A 289 -17.54 -8.54 29.93
CA ASN A 289 -16.59 -9.57 30.37
C ASN A 289 -15.72 -9.11 31.53
N ILE A 290 -15.23 -7.87 31.51
CA ILE A 290 -14.44 -7.28 32.60
C ILE A 290 -15.28 -7.19 33.87
N VAL A 291 -16.51 -6.71 33.78
CA VAL A 291 -17.42 -6.61 34.94
C VAL A 291 -17.68 -7.99 35.55
N ASN A 292 -17.99 -9.00 34.74
CA ASN A 292 -18.21 -10.36 35.22
C ASN A 292 -16.97 -10.94 35.91
N LYS A 293 -15.78 -10.65 35.36
CA LYS A 293 -14.53 -11.16 35.89
C LYS A 293 -14.09 -10.46 37.17
N LEU A 294 -14.40 -9.18 37.33
CA LEU A 294 -14.23 -8.44 38.58
C LEU A 294 -15.09 -9.01 39.71
N VAL A 295 -16.32 -9.43 39.41
CA VAL A 295 -17.18 -10.11 40.39
C VAL A 295 -16.57 -11.45 40.82
N GLU A 296 -15.94 -12.20 39.91
CA GLU A 296 -15.23 -13.44 40.25
C GLU A 296 -14.01 -13.18 41.15
N VAL A 297 -13.24 -12.13 40.84
CA VAL A 297 -12.09 -11.69 41.63
C VAL A 297 -12.53 -11.31 43.05
N ARG A 298 -13.53 -10.44 43.20
CA ARG A 298 -14.06 -10.02 44.51
C ARG A 298 -14.62 -11.15 45.38
N ARG A 299 -14.92 -12.30 44.78
CA ARG A 299 -15.45 -13.49 45.48
C ARG A 299 -14.38 -14.55 45.79
N ARG A 300 -13.17 -14.43 45.24
CA ARG A 300 -12.06 -15.39 45.43
C ARG A 300 -10.90 -14.73 46.17
N ASN A 301 -10.14 -15.54 46.90
CA ASN A 301 -8.98 -15.10 47.69
C ASN A 301 -7.69 -15.66 47.03
N ASP A 302 -7.34 -15.18 45.83
CA ASP A 302 -6.17 -15.67 45.05
C ASP A 302 -5.54 -14.57 44.17
N ASP A 303 -4.51 -13.90 44.69
CA ASP A 303 -3.75 -12.81 44.05
C ASP A 303 -3.12 -13.21 42.70
N SER A 304 -2.81 -14.50 42.51
CA SER A 304 -2.15 -14.99 41.29
C SER A 304 -3.10 -15.12 40.10
N PHE A 305 -4.41 -15.18 40.37
CA PHE A 305 -5.48 -15.24 39.39
C PHE A 305 -5.81 -13.85 38.86
N GLU A 306 -5.76 -12.81 39.71
CA GLU A 306 -6.14 -11.43 39.37
C GLU A 306 -5.28 -10.82 38.25
N LEU A 307 -3.95 -10.95 38.35
CA LEU A 307 -3.01 -10.43 37.34
C LEU A 307 -3.10 -11.19 36.00
N ARG A 308 -3.21 -12.52 36.05
CA ARG A 308 -3.31 -13.37 34.84
C ARG A 308 -4.59 -13.10 34.06
N VAL A 309 -5.69 -12.86 34.78
CA VAL A 309 -6.99 -12.53 34.20
C VAL A 309 -6.95 -11.24 33.38
N ILE A 310 -6.29 -10.19 33.90
CA ILE A 310 -6.22 -8.90 33.21
C ILE A 310 -5.23 -8.96 32.04
N GLU A 311 -4.05 -9.58 32.22
CA GLU A 311 -3.06 -9.73 31.16
C GLU A 311 -3.60 -10.49 29.95
N GLN A 312 -4.29 -11.62 30.16
CA GLN A 312 -4.85 -12.42 29.07
C GLN A 312 -6.04 -11.76 28.38
N THR A 313 -6.87 -11.00 29.12
CA THR A 313 -8.07 -10.36 28.54
C THR A 313 -7.73 -9.08 27.78
N CYS A 314 -6.67 -8.37 28.15
CA CYS A 314 -6.39 -7.03 27.64
C CYS A 314 -5.38 -7.00 26.47
N GLN A 315 -4.25 -7.72 26.52
CA GLN A 315 -3.16 -7.48 25.57
C GLN A 315 -3.47 -7.90 24.12
N VAL A 316 -4.04 -9.08 23.91
CA VAL A 316 -4.27 -9.63 22.55
C VAL A 316 -5.41 -8.92 21.80
N SER A 317 -6.32 -8.27 22.52
CA SER A 317 -7.58 -7.80 21.94
C SER A 317 -7.59 -6.31 21.60
N PHE A 318 -6.70 -5.49 22.19
CA PHE A 318 -6.56 -4.09 21.78
C PHE A 318 -5.71 -3.95 20.52
N SER A 319 -4.72 -4.83 20.27
CA SER A 319 -3.94 -4.81 19.03
C SER A 319 -4.81 -4.99 17.78
N VAL A 320 -5.84 -5.84 17.86
CA VAL A 320 -6.82 -6.02 16.77
C VAL A 320 -7.65 -4.75 16.52
N LEU A 321 -7.98 -3.99 17.56
CA LEU A 321 -8.70 -2.72 17.43
C LEU A 321 -7.77 -1.61 16.92
N ASP A 322 -6.55 -1.55 17.41
CA ASP A 322 -5.53 -0.60 16.99
C ASP A 322 -5.21 -0.80 15.49
N GLN A 323 -5.10 -2.06 15.04
CA GLN A 323 -4.99 -2.39 13.61
C GLN A 323 -6.23 -1.96 12.83
N PHE A 324 -7.44 -2.26 13.33
CA PHE A 324 -8.68 -1.84 12.69
C PHE A 324 -8.76 -0.31 12.51
N PHE A 325 -8.35 0.47 13.51
CA PHE A 325 -8.31 1.93 13.39
C PHE A 325 -7.31 2.38 12.33
N SER A 326 -6.12 1.77 12.29
CA SER A 326 -5.13 2.04 11.25
C SER A 326 -5.65 1.72 9.84
N ASP A 327 -6.41 0.62 9.68
CA ASP A 327 -6.99 0.22 8.40
C ASP A 327 -8.14 1.15 7.97
N MET A 328 -8.80 1.82 8.92
CA MET A 328 -9.90 2.76 8.66
C MET A 328 -9.43 4.16 8.26
N GLU A 329 -8.21 4.59 8.64
CA GLU A 329 -7.68 5.93 8.30
C GLU A 329 -7.73 6.22 6.78
N PRO A 330 -7.22 5.36 5.87
CA PRO A 330 -7.28 5.60 4.43
C PRO A 330 -8.72 5.68 3.89
N ILE A 331 -9.65 4.97 4.51
CA ILE A 331 -11.07 4.97 4.13
C ILE A 331 -11.71 6.31 4.51
N ILE A 332 -11.39 6.85 5.68
CA ILE A 332 -11.86 8.15 6.15
C ILE A 332 -11.31 9.27 5.26
N ASP A 333 -10.02 9.23 4.91
CA ASP A 333 -9.40 10.19 3.99
C ASP A 333 -10.07 10.17 2.61
N ARG A 334 -10.36 8.97 2.10
CA ARG A 334 -11.12 8.77 0.85
C ARG A 334 -12.51 9.41 0.92
N ILE A 335 -13.25 9.21 2.01
CA ILE A 335 -14.57 9.85 2.22
C ILE A 335 -14.43 11.38 2.23
N GLY A 336 -13.42 11.90 2.94
CA GLY A 336 -13.13 13.33 3.00
C GLY A 336 -12.88 13.95 1.62
N PHE A 337 -12.06 13.30 0.81
CA PHE A 337 -11.78 13.75 -0.56
C PHE A 337 -13.03 13.71 -1.46
N ILE A 338 -13.84 12.64 -1.40
CA ILE A 338 -15.08 12.54 -2.19
C ILE A 338 -16.04 13.68 -1.86
N ASN A 339 -16.22 13.98 -0.56
CA ASN A 339 -17.06 15.08 -0.12
C ASN A 339 -16.52 16.44 -0.56
N HIS A 340 -15.20 16.63 -0.46
CA HIS A 340 -14.55 17.85 -0.95
C HIS A 340 -14.82 18.05 -2.45
N ALA A 341 -14.59 17.03 -3.27
CA ALA A 341 -14.79 17.10 -4.71
C ALA A 341 -16.26 17.39 -5.08
N LYS A 342 -17.21 16.72 -4.40
CA LYS A 342 -18.65 17.00 -4.57
C LYS A 342 -19.01 18.43 -4.18
N GLY A 343 -18.46 18.94 -3.07
CA GLY A 343 -18.66 20.32 -2.63
C GLY A 343 -18.13 21.38 -3.61
N GLN A 344 -17.12 21.01 -4.41
CA GLN A 344 -16.57 21.84 -5.51
C GLN A 344 -17.27 21.60 -6.85
N GLY A 345 -18.39 20.86 -6.88
CA GLY A 345 -19.22 20.68 -8.07
C GLY A 345 -18.89 19.46 -8.95
N ALA A 346 -18.04 18.54 -8.49
CA ALA A 346 -17.81 17.28 -9.18
C ALA A 346 -19.05 16.37 -9.12
N LEU A 347 -19.38 15.70 -10.23
CA LEU A 347 -20.40 14.65 -10.24
C LEU A 347 -19.76 13.32 -9.82
N TYR A 348 -20.21 12.77 -8.68
CA TYR A 348 -19.71 11.51 -8.12
C TYR A 348 -20.38 10.30 -8.77
N ILE A 349 -19.58 9.26 -9.04
CA ILE A 349 -20.00 7.98 -9.61
C ILE A 349 -19.51 6.86 -8.68
N GLY A 350 -20.40 6.37 -7.83
CA GLY A 350 -20.17 5.25 -6.91
C GLY A 350 -21.20 4.15 -7.08
N ASN A 351 -21.69 3.54 -5.99
CA ASN A 351 -22.53 2.34 -6.06
C ASN A 351 -23.89 2.56 -6.77
N ILE A 352 -24.55 3.69 -6.48
CA ILE A 352 -25.96 3.94 -6.86
C ILE A 352 -26.07 4.65 -8.22
N SER A 353 -25.00 5.31 -8.64
CA SER A 353 -24.97 6.20 -9.81
C SER A 353 -24.29 5.55 -11.00
N SER A 354 -24.94 5.57 -12.16
CA SER A 354 -24.34 5.05 -13.40
C SER A 354 -23.49 6.11 -14.11
N PHE A 355 -22.44 5.66 -14.79
CA PHE A 355 -21.56 6.54 -15.58
C PHE A 355 -22.32 7.27 -16.69
N GLU A 356 -23.25 6.59 -17.35
CA GLU A 356 -24.10 7.15 -18.41
C GLU A 356 -25.08 8.21 -17.91
N GLU A 357 -25.58 8.08 -16.69
CA GLU A 357 -26.42 9.12 -16.09
C GLU A 357 -25.60 10.37 -15.75
N ALA A 358 -24.39 10.19 -15.24
CA ALA A 358 -23.49 11.29 -14.94
C ALA A 358 -23.04 12.04 -16.22
N ARG A 359 -22.74 11.31 -17.30
CA ARG A 359 -22.51 11.87 -18.64
C ARG A 359 -23.69 12.69 -19.13
N ARG A 360 -24.92 12.18 -19.02
CA ARG A 360 -26.14 12.89 -19.44
C ARG A 360 -26.32 14.23 -18.72
N ARG A 361 -25.93 14.33 -17.45
CA ARG A 361 -25.98 15.58 -16.67
C ARG A 361 -24.91 16.59 -17.10
N ILE A 362 -23.76 16.13 -17.58
CA ILE A 362 -22.64 16.98 -18.06
C ILE A 362 -22.71 17.29 -19.57
N ARG A 363 -23.55 16.57 -20.33
CA ARG A 363 -23.72 16.67 -21.80
C ARG A 363 -23.87 18.08 -22.41
N PRO A 364 -24.37 19.12 -21.72
CA PRO A 364 -24.31 20.49 -22.24
C PRO A 364 -22.88 21.01 -22.47
N LYS A 365 -21.88 20.41 -21.83
CA LYS A 365 -20.47 20.78 -21.93
C LYS A 365 -19.76 19.87 -22.94
N VAL A 366 -19.13 20.49 -23.94
CA VAL A 366 -18.41 19.81 -25.04
C VAL A 366 -17.17 19.06 -24.54
N GLU A 367 -16.67 19.43 -23.36
CA GLU A 367 -15.42 18.99 -22.76
C GLU A 367 -15.59 18.71 -21.26
N TYR A 368 -15.07 17.56 -20.79
CA TYR A 368 -15.09 17.20 -19.38
C TYR A 368 -13.94 16.26 -18.98
N TYR A 369 -13.66 16.21 -17.68
CA TYR A 369 -12.57 15.46 -17.08
C TYR A 369 -13.11 14.42 -16.10
N VAL A 370 -12.57 13.21 -16.12
CA VAL A 370 -12.96 12.12 -15.22
C VAL A 370 -11.75 11.70 -14.41
N LEU A 371 -11.82 11.82 -13.09
CA LEU A 371 -10.87 11.15 -12.19
C LEU A 371 -11.39 9.74 -11.91
N PHE A 372 -10.76 8.74 -12.49
CA PHE A 372 -10.91 7.36 -12.05
C PHE A 372 -10.08 7.20 -10.77
N TYR A 373 -10.73 6.95 -9.66
CA TYR A 373 -10.16 7.04 -8.31
C TYR A 373 -10.16 5.66 -7.65
N ALA A 374 -8.97 5.12 -7.41
CA ALA A 374 -8.71 3.86 -6.73
C ALA A 374 -7.61 4.07 -5.67
N PRO A 375 -7.92 4.70 -4.52
CA PRO A 375 -6.92 4.96 -3.48
C PRO A 375 -6.45 3.69 -2.77
N THR A 376 -7.23 2.61 -2.75
CA THR A 376 -6.83 1.33 -2.12
C THR A 376 -5.77 0.57 -2.92
N VAL A 377 -5.59 0.90 -4.21
CA VAL A 377 -4.51 0.39 -5.07
C VAL A 377 -3.45 1.47 -5.15
N PHE A 378 -2.35 1.30 -4.42
CA PHE A 378 -1.28 2.30 -4.35
C PHE A 378 -0.59 2.43 -5.71
N ASN A 379 -0.87 3.53 -6.41
CA ASN A 379 -0.15 3.98 -7.58
C ASN A 379 0.68 5.21 -7.18
N GLU A 380 1.97 5.26 -7.57
CA GLU A 380 2.90 6.36 -7.24
C GLU A 380 2.37 7.78 -7.59
N ASN A 381 1.36 7.87 -8.47
CA ASN A 381 0.78 9.12 -8.95
C ASN A 381 -0.58 9.51 -8.33
N THR A 382 -1.11 8.78 -7.34
CA THR A 382 -2.44 9.06 -6.75
C THR A 382 -2.51 10.47 -6.14
N ALA A 383 -1.54 10.84 -5.31
CA ALA A 383 -1.48 12.17 -4.69
C ALA A 383 -1.38 13.30 -5.73
N GLU A 384 -0.67 13.06 -6.83
CA GLU A 384 -0.53 14.04 -7.91
C GLU A 384 -1.82 14.23 -8.71
N ASN A 385 -2.49 13.12 -9.06
CA ASN A 385 -3.78 13.15 -9.72
C ASN A 385 -4.84 13.84 -8.85
N ILE A 386 -4.84 13.60 -7.53
CA ILE A 386 -5.71 14.33 -6.60
C ILE A 386 -5.40 15.84 -6.65
N ARG A 387 -4.13 16.25 -6.60
CA ARG A 387 -3.74 17.67 -6.71
C ARG A 387 -4.16 18.29 -8.04
N ALA A 388 -3.95 17.61 -9.16
CA ALA A 388 -4.31 18.10 -10.49
C ALA A 388 -5.83 18.17 -10.66
N PHE A 389 -6.57 17.18 -10.16
CA PHE A 389 -8.02 17.19 -10.19
C PHE A 389 -8.61 18.33 -9.35
N ASN A 390 -8.04 18.60 -8.17
CA ASN A 390 -8.41 19.77 -7.37
C ASN A 390 -8.14 21.10 -8.09
N LYS A 391 -7.11 21.19 -8.95
CA LYS A 391 -6.90 22.38 -9.80
C LYS A 391 -7.99 22.51 -10.86
N LEU A 392 -8.40 21.41 -11.50
CA LEU A 392 -9.50 21.40 -12.47
C LEU A 392 -10.83 21.83 -11.83
N LEU A 393 -11.11 21.34 -10.61
CA LEU A 393 -12.29 21.74 -9.85
C LEU A 393 -12.31 23.24 -9.56
N LYS A 394 -11.18 23.80 -9.12
CA LYS A 394 -11.03 25.26 -8.91
C LYS A 394 -11.14 26.07 -10.21
N GLY A 395 -10.76 25.49 -11.33
CA GLY A 395 -10.83 26.10 -12.66
C GLY A 395 -12.21 26.10 -13.32
N ASN A 396 -13.27 25.67 -12.62
CA ASN A 396 -14.63 25.52 -13.15
C ASN A 396 -14.77 24.54 -14.33
N SER A 397 -13.80 23.64 -14.51
CA SER A 397 -13.89 22.56 -15.50
C SER A 397 -15.02 21.60 -15.15
N ALA A 398 -15.63 20.95 -16.16
CA ALA A 398 -16.60 19.91 -15.91
C ALA A 398 -15.87 18.66 -15.40
N CYS A 399 -16.18 18.21 -14.18
CA CYS A 399 -15.45 17.11 -13.55
C CYS A 399 -16.39 16.01 -13.06
N LEU A 400 -15.99 14.77 -13.32
CA LEU A 400 -16.59 13.53 -12.83
C LEU A 400 -15.59 12.83 -11.92
N LEU A 401 -16.07 12.27 -10.82
CA LEU A 401 -15.28 11.45 -9.90
C LEU A 401 -15.81 10.02 -9.93
N ALA A 402 -15.06 9.13 -10.58
CA ALA A 402 -15.40 7.72 -10.74
C ALA A 402 -14.69 6.86 -9.69
N ASP A 403 -15.45 6.33 -8.75
CA ASP A 403 -14.94 5.59 -7.58
C ASP A 403 -14.79 4.10 -7.89
N LEU A 404 -13.55 3.69 -8.14
CA LEU A 404 -13.22 2.32 -8.55
C LEU A 404 -13.27 1.32 -7.38
N ASP A 405 -13.21 1.79 -6.13
CA ASP A 405 -13.43 0.91 -4.97
C ASP A 405 -14.92 0.53 -4.85
N MET A 406 -15.82 1.36 -5.40
CA MET A 406 -17.25 1.06 -5.51
C MET A 406 -17.62 0.32 -6.79
N GLN A 407 -16.97 0.64 -7.91
CA GLN A 407 -17.21 0.02 -9.22
C GLN A 407 -15.87 -0.34 -9.90
N SER A 408 -15.32 -1.50 -9.55
CA SER A 408 -13.98 -1.91 -9.99
C SER A 408 -13.86 -2.19 -11.49
N ASP A 409 -14.96 -2.54 -12.16
CA ASP A 409 -15.02 -2.84 -13.58
C ASP A 409 -15.25 -1.61 -14.48
N LEU A 410 -15.52 -0.45 -13.87
CA LEU A 410 -15.85 0.78 -14.60
C LEU A 410 -14.71 1.25 -15.50
N ALA A 411 -13.47 1.15 -15.03
CA ALA A 411 -12.29 1.46 -15.83
C ALA A 411 -12.18 0.57 -17.08
N GLN A 412 -12.40 -0.74 -16.92
CA GLN A 412 -12.36 -1.70 -18.02
C GLN A 412 -13.49 -1.47 -19.03
N LYS A 413 -14.71 -1.19 -18.56
CA LYS A 413 -15.87 -0.88 -19.40
C LYS A 413 -15.65 0.35 -20.27
N GLU A 414 -15.00 1.38 -19.71
CA GLU A 414 -14.66 2.61 -20.43
C GLU A 414 -13.37 2.50 -21.25
N GLY A 415 -12.71 1.33 -21.27
CA GLY A 415 -11.48 1.09 -22.02
C GLY A 415 -10.28 1.87 -21.50
N VAL A 416 -10.30 2.31 -20.24
CA VAL A 416 -9.20 3.04 -19.60
C VAL A 416 -8.32 2.07 -18.77
N PRO A 417 -7.02 2.34 -18.59
CA PRO A 417 -6.12 1.45 -17.83
C PRO A 417 -6.54 1.20 -16.36
N SER A 418 -5.82 0.40 -15.58
CA SER A 418 -6.15 0.14 -14.15
C SER A 418 -5.47 1.10 -13.15
N GLY A 419 -6.22 1.60 -12.16
CA GLY A 419 -5.74 2.50 -11.09
C GLY A 419 -6.06 4.00 -11.23
N THR A 420 -5.57 4.83 -10.30
CA THR A 420 -5.97 6.25 -10.18
C THR A 420 -5.41 7.14 -11.31
N ARG A 421 -6.28 7.84 -12.05
CA ARG A 421 -5.87 8.83 -13.07
C ARG A 421 -6.97 9.80 -13.52
N ILE A 422 -6.55 10.93 -14.10
CA ILE A 422 -7.43 11.88 -14.79
C ILE A 422 -7.46 11.59 -16.29
N CYS A 423 -8.66 11.45 -16.84
CA CYS A 423 -8.95 11.24 -18.25
C CYS A 423 -9.72 12.43 -18.83
N HIS A 424 -9.38 12.85 -20.05
CA HIS A 424 -10.03 13.95 -20.75
C HIS A 424 -10.97 13.43 -21.84
N TYR A 425 -12.21 13.91 -21.85
CA TYR A 425 -13.24 13.58 -22.82
C TYR A 425 -13.70 14.82 -23.58
N VAL A 426 -13.78 14.70 -24.91
CA VAL A 426 -14.32 15.72 -25.81
C VAL A 426 -15.39 15.06 -26.68
N LYS A 427 -16.63 15.57 -26.64
CA LYS A 427 -17.78 14.97 -27.35
C LYS A 427 -17.93 13.46 -27.10
N ASP A 428 -17.82 13.05 -25.84
CA ASP A 428 -17.85 11.64 -25.38
C ASP A 428 -16.70 10.75 -25.92
N CYS A 429 -15.75 11.30 -26.67
CA CYS A 429 -14.54 10.60 -27.11
C CYS A 429 -13.39 10.86 -26.13
N TYR A 430 -12.81 9.77 -25.63
CA TYR A 430 -11.62 9.78 -24.81
C TYR A 430 -10.39 10.26 -25.62
N ARG A 431 -9.69 11.30 -25.14
CA ARG A 431 -8.58 11.94 -25.87
C ARG A 431 -7.21 11.77 -25.23
N ASP A 432 -7.13 11.76 -23.91
CA ASP A 432 -5.84 11.73 -23.19
C ASP A 432 -5.93 10.83 -21.96
N HIS A 433 -4.97 9.92 -21.85
CA HIS A 433 -4.86 8.95 -20.78
C HIS A 433 -4.29 9.49 -19.47
N ASN A 434 -3.60 10.64 -19.48
CA ASN A 434 -2.96 11.15 -18.28
C ASN A 434 -2.82 12.68 -18.28
N VAL A 435 -3.97 13.34 -18.13
CA VAL A 435 -4.12 14.80 -18.08
C VAL A 435 -3.24 15.45 -17.00
N CYS A 436 -2.87 14.72 -15.93
CA CYS A 436 -1.97 15.21 -14.89
C CYS A 436 -0.58 15.61 -15.44
N LYS A 437 -0.04 14.85 -16.41
CA LYS A 437 1.23 15.20 -17.08
C LYS A 437 1.07 16.42 -17.99
N THR A 438 -0.06 16.51 -18.69
CA THR A 438 -0.41 17.62 -19.59
C THR A 438 -0.70 18.94 -18.84
N LEU A 439 -1.34 18.87 -17.66
CA LEU A 439 -1.67 20.02 -16.79
C LEU A 439 -0.51 20.54 -15.95
N LYS A 440 0.56 19.75 -15.77
CA LYS A 440 1.75 20.18 -15.01
C LYS A 440 2.48 21.35 -15.68
N GLY A 441 2.20 21.69 -16.94
CA GLY A 441 2.88 22.79 -17.60
C GLY A 441 4.39 22.60 -17.65
N ASP A 442 4.86 21.35 -17.58
CA ASP A 442 6.25 21.02 -17.83
C ASP A 442 6.43 20.93 -19.35
N ARG A 443 6.41 22.10 -20.00
CA ARG A 443 6.83 22.27 -21.39
C ARG A 443 8.36 22.32 -21.43
N SER A 444 9.02 21.30 -20.91
CA SER A 444 10.48 21.16 -20.93
C SER A 444 11.02 20.66 -22.28
N LEU A 445 10.14 20.37 -23.26
CA LEU A 445 10.52 19.78 -24.54
C LEU A 445 10.00 20.58 -25.74
N ASN A 446 10.83 20.70 -26.78
CA ASN A 446 10.43 21.29 -28.05
C ASN A 446 9.38 20.38 -28.72
N SER A 447 8.29 20.98 -29.16
CA SER A 447 7.09 20.25 -29.57
C SER A 447 6.73 20.54 -31.02
N ILE A 448 6.23 19.54 -31.71
CA ILE A 448 5.72 19.63 -33.09
C ILE A 448 4.29 19.09 -33.11
N ARG A 449 3.39 19.77 -33.83
CA ARG A 449 2.00 19.34 -33.99
C ARG A 449 1.66 19.22 -35.47
N CYS A 450 0.84 18.23 -35.80
CA CYS A 450 0.24 18.12 -37.12
C CYS A 450 -1.03 18.99 -37.18
N ILE A 451 -1.19 19.81 -38.22
CA ILE A 451 -2.39 20.66 -38.40
C ILE A 451 -3.58 19.90 -39.01
N CYS A 452 -3.38 18.64 -39.40
CA CYS A 452 -4.41 17.76 -39.93
C CYS A 452 -4.44 16.41 -39.21
N ASP A 453 -5.53 15.66 -39.39
CA ASP A 453 -5.65 14.31 -38.83
C ASP A 453 -4.59 13.37 -39.43
N MET A 454 -3.76 12.80 -38.56
CA MET A 454 -2.67 11.92 -38.99
C MET A 454 -3.21 10.59 -39.51
N LYS A 455 -2.60 10.04 -40.55
CA LYS A 455 -2.98 8.74 -41.09
C LYS A 455 -2.46 7.61 -40.17
N PRO A 456 -3.28 6.59 -39.89
CA PRO A 456 -2.86 5.46 -39.05
C PRO A 456 -1.71 4.68 -39.71
N ILE A 457 -0.73 4.26 -38.90
CA ILE A 457 0.45 3.53 -39.37
C ILE A 457 0.13 2.03 -39.47
N LYS A 458 0.16 1.47 -40.70
CA LYS A 458 0.11 0.01 -40.91
C LYS A 458 1.46 -0.67 -40.65
N SER A 459 2.56 0.01 -41.00
CA SER A 459 3.94 -0.37 -40.70
C SER A 459 4.85 0.86 -40.81
N LYS A 460 5.85 1.00 -39.93
CA LYS A 460 6.84 2.10 -40.00
C LYS A 460 7.92 1.77 -41.06
N PRO A 461 8.46 2.75 -41.81
CA PRO A 461 9.55 2.52 -42.75
C PRO A 461 10.77 1.86 -42.09
N LYS A 462 11.45 0.97 -42.84
CA LYS A 462 12.70 0.31 -42.38
C LYS A 462 13.80 1.34 -42.13
N GLU A 463 13.85 2.36 -42.98
CA GLU A 463 14.76 3.50 -42.92
C GLU A 463 14.04 4.70 -42.32
N ARG A 464 14.46 5.11 -41.12
CA ARG A 464 13.94 6.32 -40.46
C ARG A 464 14.96 6.84 -39.45
N ALA A 465 14.91 8.12 -39.15
CA ALA A 465 15.82 8.79 -38.22
C ALA A 465 15.06 9.78 -37.33
N LEU A 466 15.50 9.96 -36.09
CA LEU A 466 14.97 10.99 -35.20
C LEU A 466 15.27 12.38 -35.74
N ILE A 467 14.29 13.28 -35.71
CA ILE A 467 14.49 14.64 -36.20
C ILE A 467 15.22 15.49 -35.16
N HIS A 468 16.40 15.97 -35.54
CA HIS A 468 17.17 16.98 -34.82
C HIS A 468 17.31 18.20 -35.71
N LEU A 469 16.38 19.15 -35.56
CA LEU A 469 16.24 20.31 -36.43
C LEU A 469 16.40 21.59 -35.61
N ILE A 470 16.92 22.63 -36.24
CA ILE A 470 16.96 23.97 -35.66
C ILE A 470 15.54 24.51 -35.42
N CYS A 471 15.38 25.47 -34.51
CA CYS A 471 14.11 26.18 -34.35
C CYS A 471 13.79 26.96 -35.64
N PRO A 472 12.58 26.84 -36.22
CA PRO A 472 12.21 27.66 -37.39
C PRO A 472 12.26 29.17 -37.11
N GLY A 473 12.02 29.59 -35.87
CA GLY A 473 12.15 30.98 -35.44
C GLY A 473 13.59 31.53 -35.50
N SER A 474 14.61 30.68 -35.52
CA SER A 474 16.01 31.09 -35.66
C SER A 474 16.38 31.53 -37.08
N LEU A 475 15.58 31.17 -38.09
CA LEU A 475 15.89 31.44 -39.51
C LEU A 475 15.65 32.89 -39.94
N ASN A 476 14.80 33.64 -39.22
CA ASN A 476 14.39 35.00 -39.55
C ASN A 476 15.09 36.07 -38.69
N GLY A 477 16.32 35.81 -38.21
CA GLY A 477 17.05 36.72 -37.34
C GLY A 477 16.57 36.74 -35.88
N GLY A 478 15.89 35.67 -35.43
CA GLY A 478 15.36 35.54 -34.07
C GLY A 478 16.41 35.20 -33.02
N GLU A 479 16.10 35.52 -31.76
CA GLU A 479 16.97 35.48 -30.57
C GLU A 479 17.34 34.07 -30.05
N CYS A 480 17.04 33.00 -30.78
CA CYS A 480 17.38 31.62 -30.40
C CYS A 480 18.71 31.19 -31.01
N GLY A 481 19.57 30.53 -30.22
CA GLY A 481 20.97 30.22 -30.55
C GLY A 481 21.23 29.28 -31.74
N GLY A 482 20.23 28.96 -32.57
CA GLY A 482 20.41 28.20 -33.82
C GLY A 482 20.84 26.74 -33.65
N ASN A 483 20.83 26.21 -32.41
CA ASN A 483 21.19 24.83 -32.12
C ASN A 483 20.13 23.85 -32.63
N LYS A 484 20.56 22.66 -33.07
CA LYS A 484 19.64 21.57 -33.44
C LYS A 484 18.96 21.04 -32.17
N GLN A 485 17.64 20.97 -32.20
CA GLN A 485 16.79 20.53 -31.10
C GLN A 485 16.11 19.20 -31.47
N GLN A 486 15.91 18.33 -30.48
CA GLN A 486 15.02 17.18 -30.63
C GLN A 486 13.56 17.64 -30.52
N TRP A 487 12.69 17.10 -31.37
CA TRP A 487 11.27 17.45 -31.42
C TRP A 487 10.38 16.27 -31.08
N VAL A 488 9.40 16.50 -30.21
CA VAL A 488 8.39 15.50 -29.81
C VAL A 488 7.00 15.89 -30.29
N CYS A 489 6.16 14.89 -30.57
CA CYS A 489 4.77 15.13 -30.95
C CYS A 489 3.98 15.74 -29.77
N GLU A 490 3.26 16.84 -29.99
CA GLU A 490 2.45 17.51 -28.95
C GLU A 490 1.36 16.59 -28.35
N ILE A 491 0.92 15.57 -29.09
CA ILE A 491 -0.18 14.69 -28.66
C ILE A 491 0.35 13.46 -27.91
N CYS A 492 1.26 12.68 -28.51
CA CYS A 492 1.76 11.44 -27.89
C CYS A 492 3.07 11.61 -27.12
N MET A 493 3.70 12.78 -27.18
CA MET A 493 5.01 13.07 -26.57
C MET A 493 6.17 12.19 -27.06
N SER A 494 5.93 11.29 -28.02
CA SER A 494 6.98 10.47 -28.64
C SER A 494 7.86 11.32 -29.55
N PRO A 495 9.18 11.03 -29.63
CA PRO A 495 10.07 11.65 -30.60
C PRO A 495 9.55 11.49 -32.03
N VAL A 496 9.64 12.55 -32.83
CA VAL A 496 9.23 12.48 -34.23
C VAL A 496 10.35 11.92 -35.09
N GLU A 497 10.00 10.96 -35.94
CA GLU A 497 10.90 10.27 -36.86
C GLU A 497 10.65 10.74 -38.30
N TYR A 498 11.71 10.92 -39.09
CA TYR A 498 11.64 11.16 -40.54
C TYR A 498 11.87 9.86 -41.30
N GLY A 499 10.93 9.49 -42.18
CA GLY A 499 10.94 8.22 -42.92
C GLY A 499 11.71 8.21 -44.25
N PHE A 500 12.43 9.29 -44.58
CA PHE A 500 13.11 9.47 -45.88
C PHE A 500 12.17 9.40 -47.10
N ASP A 501 10.86 9.51 -46.87
CA ASP A 501 9.77 9.44 -47.84
C ASP A 501 8.94 10.73 -47.85
N ASP A 502 9.52 11.87 -47.42
CA ASP A 502 8.84 13.15 -47.21
C ASP A 502 7.69 13.11 -46.17
N HIS A 503 7.70 12.13 -45.25
CA HIS A 503 6.75 12.05 -44.14
C HIS A 503 7.42 12.02 -42.76
N PHE A 504 6.73 12.62 -41.79
CA PHE A 504 7.03 12.46 -40.36
C PHE A 504 6.14 11.39 -39.73
N TYR A 505 6.71 10.70 -38.75
CA TYR A 505 6.13 9.56 -38.06
C TYR A 505 6.21 9.77 -36.54
N CYS A 506 5.11 9.48 -35.84
CA CYS A 506 5.07 9.34 -34.39
C CYS A 506 4.03 8.27 -34.03
N ASP A 507 3.72 8.08 -32.75
CA ASP A 507 2.75 7.05 -32.35
C ASP A 507 1.29 7.44 -32.65
N CYS A 508 1.02 8.73 -32.94
CA CYS A 508 -0.29 9.19 -33.42
C CYS A 508 -0.56 8.80 -34.88
N GLY A 509 0.48 8.59 -35.69
CA GLY A 509 0.31 8.33 -37.11
C GLY A 509 1.46 8.87 -37.97
N LYS A 510 1.20 9.00 -39.27
CA LYS A 510 2.11 9.62 -40.24
C LYS A 510 1.43 10.71 -41.08
N GLU A 511 2.18 11.73 -41.46
CA GLU A 511 1.75 12.72 -42.45
C GLU A 511 2.94 13.44 -43.12
N ALA A 512 2.68 14.13 -44.23
CA ALA A 512 3.67 14.86 -45.00
C ALA A 512 4.36 15.97 -44.18
N ILE A 513 5.65 16.18 -44.40
CA ILE A 513 6.47 17.13 -43.61
C ILE A 513 5.96 18.58 -43.59
N ASN A 514 5.17 18.99 -44.59
CA ASN A 514 4.64 20.35 -44.72
C ASN A 514 3.38 20.62 -43.88
N THR A 515 2.82 19.60 -43.22
CA THR A 515 1.61 19.72 -42.39
C THR A 515 1.93 19.90 -40.91
N PHE A 516 3.15 20.29 -40.57
CA PHE A 516 3.59 20.37 -39.19
C PHE A 516 4.02 21.78 -38.80
N GLU A 517 3.68 22.15 -37.57
CA GLU A 517 4.09 23.39 -36.92
C GLU A 517 4.90 23.07 -35.67
N PHE A 518 5.82 23.95 -35.32
CA PHE A 518 6.87 23.76 -34.33
C PHE A 518 6.74 24.81 -33.23
N ARG A 519 6.92 24.40 -31.98
CA ARG A 519 6.98 25.28 -30.81
C ARG A 519 8.24 24.98 -30.02
N CYS A 520 9.14 25.96 -29.98
CA CYS A 520 10.38 25.90 -29.22
C CYS A 520 10.13 26.31 -27.75
N ILE A 521 10.93 25.76 -26.82
CA ILE A 521 10.84 26.09 -25.39
C ILE A 521 11.63 27.34 -24.99
N ASP A 522 12.45 27.87 -25.89
CA ASP A 522 13.30 29.02 -25.63
C ASP A 522 12.45 30.22 -25.16
N VAL A 523 12.85 30.85 -24.05
CA VAL A 523 12.13 31.93 -23.38
C VAL A 523 11.97 33.17 -24.25
N ASN A 524 12.85 33.33 -25.24
CA ASN A 524 12.83 34.42 -26.21
C ASN A 524 11.79 34.21 -27.32
N HIS A 525 11.14 33.04 -27.37
CA HIS A 525 10.05 32.75 -28.29
C HIS A 525 8.68 32.81 -27.58
N GLY A 526 7.66 33.27 -28.31
CA GLY A 526 6.28 33.20 -27.84
C GLY A 526 5.77 31.75 -27.77
N ASN A 527 4.65 31.53 -27.07
CA ASN A 527 4.02 30.21 -26.89
C ASN A 527 3.33 29.65 -28.15
N GLU A 528 3.54 30.27 -29.32
CA GLU A 528 2.84 29.94 -30.56
C GLU A 528 3.55 28.84 -31.35
N PHE A 529 2.75 28.05 -32.07
CA PHE A 529 3.26 27.10 -33.04
C PHE A 529 3.47 27.82 -34.37
N ILE A 530 4.66 27.68 -34.94
CA ILE A 530 5.03 28.31 -36.20
C ILE A 530 5.35 27.25 -37.27
N PRO A 531 4.96 27.48 -38.53
CA PRO A 531 5.32 26.58 -39.61
C PRO A 531 6.82 26.67 -39.91
N PHE A 532 7.40 25.56 -40.37
CA PHE A 532 8.77 25.55 -40.89
C PHE A 532 8.74 25.86 -42.39
N ASP A 533 9.60 26.76 -42.85
CA ASP A 533 9.78 26.98 -44.30
C ASP A 533 10.12 25.65 -45.00
N LEU A 534 9.35 25.30 -46.02
CA LEU A 534 9.41 23.97 -46.61
C LEU A 534 10.74 23.69 -47.35
N ASP A 535 11.29 24.70 -48.02
CA ASP A 535 12.52 24.54 -48.79
C ASP A 535 13.74 24.44 -47.87
N VAL A 536 13.75 25.23 -46.79
CA VAL A 536 14.77 25.11 -45.73
C VAL A 536 14.62 23.79 -44.98
N LEU A 537 13.39 23.38 -44.64
CA LEU A 537 13.12 22.10 -43.97
C LEU A 537 13.63 20.93 -44.80
N LYS A 538 13.30 20.87 -46.10
CA LYS A 538 13.81 19.84 -47.01
C LYS A 538 15.33 19.82 -47.07
N THR A 539 15.97 21.00 -47.08
CA THR A 539 17.43 21.10 -47.06
C THR A 539 18.01 20.54 -45.77
N LYS A 540 17.41 20.85 -44.62
CA LYS A 540 17.84 20.32 -43.31
C LYS A 540 17.56 18.83 -43.14
N LEU A 541 16.45 18.31 -43.67
CA LEU A 541 16.15 16.88 -43.67
C LEU A 541 17.13 16.08 -44.53
N LYS A 542 17.65 16.64 -45.62
CA LYS A 542 18.73 16.02 -46.42
C LYS A 542 20.06 15.90 -45.67
N GLU A 543 20.30 16.74 -44.65
CA GLU A 543 21.48 16.62 -43.78
C GLU A 543 21.35 15.46 -42.78
N ILE A 544 20.13 14.97 -42.51
CA ILE A 544 19.90 13.87 -41.57
C ILE A 544 20.42 12.57 -42.17
N LYS A 545 21.48 12.01 -41.58
CA LYS A 545 22.03 10.72 -41.98
C LYS A 545 21.23 9.59 -41.34
N LEU A 546 21.05 8.49 -42.08
CA LEU A 546 20.49 7.26 -41.53
C LEU A 546 21.34 6.80 -40.34
N VAL A 547 20.73 6.63 -39.17
CA VAL A 547 21.43 6.13 -38.00
C VAL A 547 21.75 4.63 -38.24
N PRO A 548 23.04 4.23 -38.30
CA PRO A 548 23.42 2.86 -38.60
C PRO A 548 22.90 1.91 -37.51
N THR A 549 22.44 0.72 -37.93
CA THR A 549 21.85 -0.28 -37.03
C THR A 549 22.82 -1.45 -36.84
N VAL A 550 23.22 -1.70 -35.60
CA VAL A 550 24.02 -2.87 -35.19
C VAL A 550 23.08 -4.02 -34.87
N ASN A 551 23.15 -5.09 -35.66
CA ASN A 551 22.33 -6.29 -35.46
C ASN A 551 23.11 -7.33 -34.63
N ILE A 552 22.59 -7.70 -33.47
CA ILE A 552 23.18 -8.67 -32.54
C ILE A 552 22.22 -9.85 -32.40
N LEU A 553 22.67 -11.06 -32.74
CA LEU A 553 21.93 -12.30 -32.55
C LEU A 553 22.25 -12.91 -31.19
N VAL A 554 21.23 -13.26 -30.41
CA VAL A 554 21.40 -13.84 -29.06
C VAL A 554 21.05 -15.32 -29.11
N LEU A 555 21.98 -16.20 -28.77
CA LEU A 555 21.82 -17.65 -28.73
C LEU A 555 22.13 -18.16 -27.32
N GLY A 556 21.53 -19.26 -26.90
CA GLY A 556 21.86 -19.89 -25.62
C GLY A 556 20.78 -20.84 -25.12
N GLU A 557 21.14 -21.70 -24.17
CA GLU A 557 20.23 -22.73 -23.62
C GLU A 557 18.96 -22.11 -23.01
N THR A 558 17.88 -22.87 -22.99
CA THR A 558 16.69 -22.51 -22.21
C THR A 558 17.06 -22.28 -20.73
N GLY A 559 16.65 -21.16 -20.15
CA GLY A 559 16.96 -20.82 -18.76
C GLY A 559 18.37 -20.26 -18.49
N VAL A 560 19.17 -19.98 -19.53
CA VAL A 560 20.48 -19.30 -19.38
C VAL A 560 20.34 -17.83 -18.94
N GLY A 561 19.19 -17.21 -19.21
CA GLY A 561 18.90 -15.81 -18.86
C GLY A 561 18.92 -14.82 -20.03
N LYS A 562 18.62 -15.26 -21.27
CA LYS A 562 18.58 -14.40 -22.47
C LYS A 562 17.69 -13.16 -22.30
N SER A 563 16.41 -13.33 -21.97
CA SER A 563 15.45 -12.22 -21.80
C SER A 563 15.90 -11.24 -20.71
N THR A 564 16.39 -11.76 -19.58
CA THR A 564 16.95 -10.95 -18.50
C THR A 564 18.17 -10.16 -18.96
N TRP A 565 19.07 -10.78 -19.73
CA TRP A 565 20.26 -10.15 -20.28
C TRP A 565 19.94 -9.05 -21.28
N ILE A 566 18.95 -9.25 -22.16
CA ILE A 566 18.50 -8.23 -23.13
C ILE A 566 18.00 -6.99 -22.40
N ASN A 567 17.17 -7.15 -21.37
CA ASN A 567 16.69 -6.03 -20.57
C ASN A 567 17.82 -5.38 -19.77
N ALA A 568 18.69 -6.18 -19.14
CA ALA A 568 19.83 -5.65 -18.39
C ALA A 568 20.73 -4.79 -19.30
N MET A 569 21.08 -5.31 -20.48
CA MET A 569 21.85 -4.58 -21.49
C MET A 569 21.17 -3.29 -21.91
N ALA A 570 19.85 -3.28 -22.14
CA ALA A 570 19.13 -2.06 -22.49
C ALA A 570 19.24 -0.99 -21.40
N ASN A 571 19.13 -1.38 -20.12
CA ASN A 571 19.23 -0.45 -19.01
C ASN A 571 20.69 0.00 -18.77
N TYR A 572 21.70 -0.88 -18.90
CA TYR A 572 23.12 -0.50 -18.83
C TYR A 572 23.56 0.47 -19.92
N LEU A 573 22.87 0.47 -21.06
CA LEU A 573 23.12 1.41 -22.16
C LEU A 573 22.36 2.73 -22.01
N THR A 574 21.34 2.75 -21.16
CA THR A 574 20.49 3.93 -20.94
C THR A 574 20.98 4.72 -19.74
N PHE A 575 21.34 4.05 -18.64
CA PHE A 575 21.71 4.67 -17.37
C PHE A 575 23.17 4.41 -17.04
N SER A 576 23.87 5.44 -16.61
CA SER A 576 25.31 5.38 -16.28
C SER A 576 25.53 4.68 -14.94
N THR A 577 24.61 4.84 -13.98
CA THR A 577 24.73 4.26 -12.63
C THR A 577 23.46 3.53 -12.20
N LEU A 578 23.59 2.62 -11.24
CA LEU A 578 22.44 1.94 -10.65
C LEU A 578 21.49 2.94 -9.97
N GLN A 579 22.03 3.99 -9.34
CA GLN A 579 21.23 5.02 -8.67
C GLN A 579 20.36 5.79 -9.67
N GLU A 580 20.93 6.22 -10.80
CA GLU A 580 20.19 6.89 -11.87
C GLU A 580 19.04 6.00 -12.38
N ALA A 581 19.30 4.72 -12.60
CA ALA A 581 18.26 3.76 -13.00
C ALA A 581 17.15 3.55 -11.93
N MET A 582 17.41 3.89 -10.67
CA MET A 582 16.45 3.80 -9.57
C MET A 582 15.58 5.04 -9.42
N GLU A 583 16.09 6.20 -9.82
CA GLU A 583 15.39 7.48 -9.74
C GLU A 583 14.36 7.67 -10.87
N GLU A 584 14.51 6.93 -11.97
CA GLU A 584 13.62 7.00 -13.15
C GLU A 584 12.26 6.32 -12.95
N ASP A 585 11.20 6.79 -13.59
CA ASP A 585 9.86 6.18 -13.39
C ASP A 585 9.67 4.84 -14.12
N GLN A 586 10.41 4.60 -15.21
CA GLN A 586 10.24 3.42 -16.07
C GLN A 586 11.56 2.76 -16.46
N LEU A 587 11.68 1.46 -16.18
CA LEU A 587 12.77 0.63 -16.69
C LEU A 587 12.54 0.27 -18.16
N GLN A 588 13.64 0.14 -18.91
CA GLN A 588 13.57 -0.42 -20.26
C GLN A 588 13.24 -1.92 -20.15
N SER A 589 12.00 -2.29 -20.45
CA SER A 589 11.54 -3.68 -20.51
C SER A 589 11.18 -4.06 -21.95
N LEU A 590 12.18 -4.57 -22.65
CA LEU A 590 12.07 -4.98 -24.06
C LEU A 590 11.47 -6.38 -24.20
N VAL A 591 11.82 -7.28 -23.29
CA VAL A 591 11.33 -8.67 -23.29
C VAL A 591 10.71 -8.97 -21.92
N PRO A 592 9.49 -9.53 -21.85
CA PRO A 592 8.93 -9.90 -20.56
C PRO A 592 9.86 -10.84 -19.81
N THR A 593 10.05 -10.58 -18.52
CA THR A 593 10.93 -11.38 -17.67
C THR A 593 10.22 -11.72 -16.38
N LYS A 594 10.28 -12.99 -15.99
CA LYS A 594 9.71 -13.51 -14.74
C LYS A 594 10.76 -14.30 -13.99
N PHE A 595 10.90 -14.04 -12.70
CA PHE A 595 11.75 -14.82 -11.81
C PHE A 595 11.17 -14.86 -10.40
N VAL A 596 11.60 -15.85 -9.63
CA VAL A 596 11.21 -16.01 -8.23
C VAL A 596 12.36 -15.57 -7.34
N LEU A 597 12.03 -14.82 -6.29
CA LEU A 597 12.89 -14.53 -5.16
C LEU A 597 12.27 -15.16 -3.90
N LEU A 598 13.10 -15.44 -2.91
CA LEU A 598 12.63 -15.81 -1.57
C LEU A 598 12.82 -14.60 -0.66
N ASP A 599 11.80 -14.27 0.12
CA ASP A 599 11.94 -13.28 1.19
C ASP A 599 12.61 -13.89 2.44
N GLU A 600 12.86 -13.08 3.46
CA GLU A 600 13.53 -13.49 4.71
C GLU A 600 12.79 -14.64 5.44
N ASN A 601 11.50 -14.83 5.15
CA ASN A 601 10.68 -15.91 5.71
C ASN A 601 10.60 -17.14 4.78
N CYS A 602 11.49 -17.24 3.79
CA CYS A 602 11.49 -18.28 2.75
C CYS A 602 10.21 -18.31 1.91
N LYS A 603 9.45 -17.22 1.84
CA LYS A 603 8.22 -17.15 1.03
C LYS A 603 8.57 -16.73 -0.39
N GLU A 604 7.97 -17.42 -1.37
CA GLU A 604 8.15 -17.11 -2.79
C GLU A 604 7.53 -15.74 -3.13
N ARG A 605 8.35 -14.86 -3.70
CA ARG A 605 7.97 -13.60 -4.31
C ARG A 605 8.21 -13.69 -5.80
N VAL A 606 7.14 -13.65 -6.56
CA VAL A 606 7.20 -13.69 -8.02
C VAL A 606 7.36 -12.26 -8.54
N VAL A 607 8.48 -11.99 -9.18
CA VAL A 607 8.74 -10.72 -9.87
C VAL A 607 8.46 -10.93 -11.35
N SER A 608 7.59 -10.10 -11.92
CA SER A 608 7.26 -10.13 -13.34
C SER A 608 7.26 -8.73 -13.92
N ILE A 609 7.88 -8.56 -15.09
CA ILE A 609 7.94 -7.28 -15.81
C ILE A 609 7.59 -7.53 -17.27
N GLY A 610 6.73 -6.67 -17.81
CA GLY A 610 6.26 -6.73 -19.20
C GLY A 610 5.25 -7.86 -19.45
N SER A 611 4.65 -7.84 -20.62
CA SER A 611 3.76 -8.91 -21.12
C SER A 611 3.92 -9.03 -22.63
N SER A 612 4.05 -10.25 -23.16
CA SER A 612 4.14 -10.51 -24.60
C SER A 612 3.39 -11.79 -24.96
N LYS A 613 2.79 -11.80 -26.14
CA LYS A 613 2.17 -13.00 -26.73
C LYS A 613 3.21 -13.99 -27.28
N ASN A 614 4.46 -13.56 -27.46
CA ASN A 614 5.57 -14.39 -27.94
C ASN A 614 6.36 -15.07 -26.79
N GLU A 615 5.98 -14.79 -25.54
CA GLU A 615 6.56 -15.41 -24.34
C GLU A 615 5.59 -16.44 -23.77
N ALA A 616 6.03 -17.69 -23.64
CA ALA A 616 5.27 -18.75 -23.00
C ALA A 616 5.57 -18.79 -21.49
N THR A 617 4.52 -18.69 -20.67
CA THR A 617 4.62 -18.84 -19.21
C THR A 617 4.41 -20.28 -18.73
N THR A 618 4.16 -21.21 -19.66
CA THR A 618 3.82 -22.61 -19.38
C THR A 618 5.08 -23.44 -19.15
N ALA A 619 5.11 -24.23 -18.09
CA ALA A 619 6.22 -25.15 -17.82
C ALA A 619 6.37 -26.17 -18.97
N GLY A 620 7.61 -26.42 -19.40
CA GLY A 620 7.92 -27.41 -20.45
C GLY A 620 8.04 -26.86 -21.87
N GLN A 621 8.25 -25.55 -22.04
CA GLN A 621 8.57 -24.92 -23.34
C GLN A 621 9.67 -23.87 -23.15
N ALA A 622 10.38 -23.49 -24.23
CA ALA A 622 11.25 -22.31 -24.18
C ALA A 622 10.43 -21.04 -23.86
N CYS A 623 10.98 -20.06 -23.16
CA CYS A 623 10.25 -18.82 -22.85
C CYS A 623 9.89 -18.08 -24.16
N THR A 624 10.90 -17.70 -24.95
CA THR A 624 10.73 -17.13 -26.28
C THR A 624 10.27 -18.20 -27.28
N GLN A 625 9.14 -17.98 -27.96
CA GLN A 625 8.56 -18.95 -28.91
C GLN A 625 9.06 -18.77 -30.35
N PHE A 626 9.21 -17.52 -30.80
CA PHE A 626 9.71 -17.18 -32.13
C PHE A 626 10.80 -16.09 -32.05
N PRO A 627 11.76 -16.05 -32.99
CA PRO A 627 12.74 -14.98 -33.02
C PRO A 627 12.09 -13.60 -33.10
N SER A 628 12.56 -12.66 -32.29
CA SER A 628 12.03 -11.30 -32.24
C SER A 628 13.13 -10.26 -32.09
N ALA A 629 12.98 -9.12 -32.77
CA ALA A 629 13.94 -8.02 -32.69
C ALA A 629 13.48 -6.96 -31.70
N GLN A 630 14.33 -6.68 -30.72
CA GLN A 630 14.21 -5.57 -29.79
C GLN A 630 15.16 -4.45 -30.21
N LEU A 631 14.68 -3.20 -30.18
CA LEU A 631 15.44 -2.05 -30.65
C LEU A 631 15.79 -1.11 -29.50
N VAL A 632 17.07 -0.86 -29.29
CA VAL A 632 17.60 0.18 -28.40
C VAL A 632 18.12 1.32 -29.26
N THR A 633 17.61 2.53 -29.07
CA THR A 633 18.04 3.72 -29.82
C THR A 633 18.93 4.57 -28.93
N LEU A 634 20.17 4.74 -29.33
CA LEU A 634 21.16 5.64 -28.73
C LEU A 634 21.30 6.88 -29.63
N GLU A 635 21.81 8.00 -29.10
CA GLU A 635 21.92 9.29 -29.82
C GLU A 635 22.46 9.18 -31.25
N ASN A 636 23.49 8.35 -31.45
CA ASN A 636 24.20 8.20 -32.72
C ASN A 636 24.13 6.80 -33.33
N GLN A 637 23.36 5.87 -32.75
CA GLN A 637 23.33 4.48 -33.21
C GLN A 637 22.06 3.74 -32.78
N ARG A 638 21.60 2.80 -33.62
CA ARG A 638 20.56 1.84 -33.24
C ARG A 638 21.17 0.48 -32.98
N ILE A 639 20.75 -0.20 -31.93
CA ILE A 639 21.14 -1.58 -31.63
C ILE A 639 19.88 -2.43 -31.73
N ARG A 640 19.88 -3.37 -32.67
CA ARG A 640 18.84 -4.38 -32.83
C ARG A 640 19.32 -5.67 -32.20
N ILE A 641 18.70 -6.07 -31.11
CA ILE A 641 18.98 -7.32 -30.41
C ILE A 641 17.93 -8.34 -30.84
N ILE A 642 18.37 -9.44 -31.44
CA ILE A 642 17.52 -10.50 -31.96
C ILE A 642 17.47 -11.58 -30.89
N ASP A 643 16.37 -11.61 -30.15
CA ASP A 643 16.07 -12.67 -29.20
C ASP A 643 15.63 -13.93 -29.95
N THR A 644 16.11 -15.10 -29.52
CA THR A 644 15.78 -16.37 -30.15
C THR A 644 15.23 -17.35 -29.12
N PRO A 645 14.43 -18.35 -29.55
CA PRO A 645 14.11 -19.50 -28.71
C PRO A 645 15.35 -20.13 -28.10
N GLY A 646 15.20 -20.68 -26.89
CA GLY A 646 16.30 -21.32 -26.19
C GLY A 646 16.75 -22.61 -26.88
N ILE A 647 18.06 -22.80 -26.91
CA ILE A 647 18.64 -24.06 -27.35
C ILE A 647 18.24 -25.15 -26.37
N GLY A 648 17.77 -26.27 -26.90
CA GLY A 648 17.32 -27.39 -26.11
C GLY A 648 15.91 -27.18 -25.60
N ASP A 649 14.97 -27.06 -26.53
CA ASP A 649 13.56 -26.91 -26.23
C ASP A 649 13.05 -28.16 -25.50
N PRO A 650 12.35 -28.03 -24.35
CA PRO A 650 11.83 -29.19 -23.64
C PRO A 650 10.81 -30.02 -24.46
N ARG A 651 10.29 -29.47 -25.57
CA ARG A 651 9.45 -30.19 -26.55
C ARG A 651 10.25 -31.17 -27.44
N GLY A 652 11.58 -31.11 -27.40
CA GLY A 652 12.49 -32.07 -28.03
C GLY A 652 13.15 -31.59 -29.33
N ILE A 653 14.00 -32.46 -29.89
CA ILE A 653 14.92 -32.16 -31.01
C ILE A 653 14.22 -31.63 -32.26
N GLU A 654 13.03 -32.13 -32.60
CA GLU A 654 12.29 -31.67 -33.78
C GLU A 654 11.85 -30.21 -33.63
N GLN A 655 11.50 -29.77 -32.42
CA GLN A 655 11.19 -28.37 -32.15
C GLN A 655 12.44 -27.49 -32.27
N ASP A 656 13.60 -27.96 -31.81
CA ASP A 656 14.86 -27.22 -31.99
C ASP A 656 15.22 -27.04 -33.46
N LYS A 657 14.99 -28.05 -34.33
CA LYS A 657 15.16 -27.88 -35.78
C LYS A 657 14.26 -26.77 -36.34
N ILE A 658 12.98 -26.76 -35.95
CA ILE A 658 12.03 -25.70 -36.33
C ILE A 658 12.50 -24.33 -35.80
N ASN A 659 13.00 -24.27 -34.57
CA ASN A 659 13.51 -23.03 -33.97
C ASN A 659 14.70 -22.50 -34.77
N VAL A 660 15.61 -23.37 -35.18
CA VAL A 660 16.77 -23.02 -36.02
C VAL A 660 16.34 -22.52 -37.40
N ASP A 661 15.39 -23.20 -38.06
CA ASP A 661 14.83 -22.74 -39.33
C ASP A 661 14.16 -21.36 -39.21
N ASN A 662 13.45 -21.11 -38.11
CA ASN A 662 12.86 -19.80 -37.82
C ASN A 662 13.93 -18.72 -37.62
N ILE A 663 15.05 -19.04 -36.97
CA ILE A 663 16.18 -18.11 -36.81
C ILE A 663 16.76 -17.76 -38.18
N LEU A 664 17.04 -18.75 -39.03
CA LEU A 664 17.55 -18.50 -40.38
C LEU A 664 16.58 -17.67 -41.22
N ARG A 665 15.28 -17.97 -41.15
CA ARG A 665 14.24 -17.19 -41.84
C ARG A 665 14.22 -15.74 -41.36
N PHE A 666 14.31 -15.50 -40.05
CA PHE A 666 14.38 -14.15 -39.51
C PHE A 666 15.64 -13.42 -39.98
N LEU A 667 16.80 -14.11 -39.95
CA LEU A 667 18.06 -13.54 -40.41
C LEU A 667 17.98 -13.14 -41.88
N SER A 668 17.28 -13.90 -42.74
CA SER A 668 17.12 -13.59 -44.17
C SER A 668 16.50 -12.22 -44.47
N GLU A 669 15.82 -11.61 -43.49
CA GLU A 669 15.23 -10.26 -43.62
C GLU A 669 16.25 -9.13 -43.34
N LEU A 670 17.47 -9.48 -42.95
CA LEU A 670 18.57 -8.58 -42.58
C LEU A 670 19.70 -8.67 -43.60
N ASP A 671 20.35 -7.55 -43.89
CA ASP A 671 21.54 -7.56 -44.76
C ASP A 671 22.79 -8.04 -44.00
N GLN A 672 22.93 -7.61 -42.75
CA GLN A 672 24.17 -7.77 -41.99
C GLN A 672 23.93 -8.18 -40.53
N VAL A 673 24.79 -9.05 -40.01
CA VAL A 673 24.88 -9.38 -38.58
C VAL A 673 26.23 -8.90 -38.06
N HIS A 674 26.21 -8.11 -36.98
CA HIS A 674 27.41 -7.48 -36.43
C HIS A 674 28.00 -8.32 -35.28
N GLY A 675 27.15 -8.99 -34.50
CA GLY A 675 27.56 -9.87 -33.40
C GLY A 675 26.61 -11.04 -33.24
N ILE A 676 27.16 -12.18 -32.81
CA ILE A 676 26.45 -13.41 -32.47
C ILE A 676 26.88 -13.78 -31.04
N CYS A 677 26.03 -13.50 -30.06
CA CYS A 677 26.30 -13.72 -28.66
C CYS A 677 25.80 -15.11 -28.24
N LEU A 678 26.72 -16.02 -27.92
CA LEU A 678 26.40 -17.31 -27.29
C LEU A 678 26.43 -17.14 -25.77
N LEU A 679 25.26 -17.15 -25.15
CA LEU A 679 25.07 -17.02 -23.70
C LEU A 679 25.27 -18.36 -23.01
N LEU A 680 26.02 -18.34 -21.90
CA LEU A 680 26.41 -19.49 -21.10
C LEU A 680 26.34 -19.13 -19.61
N LYS A 681 26.01 -20.10 -18.73
CA LYS A 681 26.29 -19.95 -17.30
C LYS A 681 27.75 -20.36 -17.02
N PRO A 682 28.45 -19.75 -16.05
CA PRO A 682 29.86 -20.01 -15.79
C PRO A 682 30.11 -21.25 -14.92
N ASN A 683 29.06 -21.85 -14.35
CA ASN A 683 29.15 -22.98 -13.41
C ASN A 683 28.79 -24.34 -14.05
N ASN A 684 28.68 -24.41 -15.37
CA ASN A 684 28.43 -25.67 -16.08
C ASN A 684 29.76 -26.39 -16.35
N ALA A 685 30.23 -27.18 -15.38
CA ALA A 685 31.47 -27.97 -15.50
C ALA A 685 31.42 -29.04 -16.62
N ARG A 686 30.21 -29.44 -17.03
CA ARG A 686 29.98 -30.39 -18.13
C ARG A 686 28.87 -29.87 -19.03
N LEU A 687 29.20 -29.59 -20.29
CA LEU A 687 28.20 -29.29 -21.31
C LEU A 687 27.46 -30.58 -21.68
N THR A 688 26.13 -30.56 -21.67
CA THR A 688 25.31 -31.73 -22.01
C THR A 688 25.55 -32.16 -23.46
N THR A 689 25.45 -33.45 -23.75
CA THR A 689 25.58 -33.98 -25.13
C THR A 689 24.63 -33.27 -26.09
N PHE A 690 23.42 -32.97 -25.60
CA PHE A 690 22.39 -32.28 -26.36
C PHE A 690 22.73 -30.82 -26.63
N PHE A 691 23.22 -30.06 -25.65
CA PHE A 691 23.69 -28.70 -25.87
C PHE A 691 24.85 -28.66 -26.87
N LYS A 692 25.83 -29.55 -26.72
CA LYS A 692 26.96 -29.70 -27.66
C LYS A 692 26.46 -29.95 -29.09
N PHE A 693 25.47 -30.84 -29.25
CA PHE A 693 24.86 -31.13 -30.54
C PHE A 693 24.20 -29.90 -31.16
N CYS A 694 23.36 -29.18 -30.40
CA CYS A 694 22.65 -28.02 -30.92
C CYS A 694 23.58 -26.86 -31.30
N VAL A 695 24.62 -26.59 -30.49
CA VAL A 695 25.64 -25.58 -30.82
C VAL A 695 26.38 -25.96 -32.10
N LYS A 696 26.75 -27.23 -32.28
CA LYS A 696 27.36 -27.72 -33.53
C LYS A 696 26.46 -27.52 -34.73
N GLU A 697 25.18 -27.86 -34.62
CA GLU A 697 24.20 -27.70 -35.71
C GLU A 697 24.03 -26.23 -36.10
N ILE A 698 23.83 -25.33 -35.13
CA ILE A 698 23.67 -23.90 -35.40
C ILE A 698 24.93 -23.33 -36.06
N LEU A 699 26.12 -23.61 -35.51
CA LEU A 699 27.37 -23.10 -36.05
C LEU A 699 27.71 -23.70 -37.42
N ALA A 700 27.28 -24.93 -37.70
CA ALA A 700 27.44 -25.56 -39.02
C ALA A 700 26.52 -24.97 -40.11
N GLN A 701 25.47 -24.26 -39.73
CA GLN A 701 24.57 -23.56 -40.66
C GLN A 701 25.03 -22.14 -40.96
N LEU A 702 25.92 -21.56 -40.15
CA LEU A 702 26.48 -20.24 -40.37
C LEU A 702 27.66 -20.30 -41.36
N HIS A 703 27.81 -19.27 -42.19
CA HIS A 703 28.97 -19.17 -43.07
C HIS A 703 30.24 -18.86 -42.25
N LYS A 704 31.39 -19.43 -42.66
CA LYS A 704 32.69 -19.27 -41.98
C LYS A 704 33.11 -17.81 -41.69
N SER A 705 32.61 -16.83 -42.44
CA SER A 705 32.89 -15.41 -42.20
C SER A 705 32.26 -14.89 -40.91
N SER A 706 31.20 -15.53 -40.41
CA SER A 706 30.52 -15.13 -39.17
C SER A 706 31.30 -15.51 -37.90
N VAL A 707 32.35 -16.33 -38.02
CA VAL A 707 33.21 -16.78 -36.89
C VAL A 707 33.79 -15.59 -36.14
N HIS A 708 34.18 -14.54 -36.86
CA HIS A 708 34.76 -13.31 -36.30
C HIS A 708 33.75 -12.43 -35.55
N ASN A 709 32.46 -12.70 -35.75
CA ASN A 709 31.36 -12.02 -35.08
C ASN A 709 30.81 -12.88 -33.92
N LEU A 710 31.38 -14.04 -33.61
CA LEU A 710 30.95 -14.89 -32.50
C LEU A 710 31.56 -14.41 -31.18
N LEU A 711 30.71 -14.18 -30.18
CA LEU A 711 31.07 -13.75 -28.83
C LEU A 711 30.53 -14.76 -27.81
N PHE A 712 31.27 -14.97 -26.72
CA PHE A 712 30.89 -15.87 -25.64
C PHE A 712 30.55 -15.04 -24.41
N CYS A 713 29.26 -14.97 -24.08
CA CYS A 713 28.75 -14.16 -22.99
C CYS A 713 28.42 -15.06 -21.80
N PHE A 714 29.12 -14.89 -20.69
CA PHE A 714 28.83 -15.62 -19.45
C PHE A 714 27.89 -14.80 -18.60
N THR A 715 26.71 -15.33 -18.29
CA THR A 715 25.70 -14.71 -17.42
C THR A 715 25.83 -15.22 -15.98
N ASN A 716 25.37 -14.46 -14.99
CA ASN A 716 25.40 -14.86 -13.57
C ASN A 716 26.84 -15.09 -13.04
N THR A 717 27.79 -14.26 -13.46
CA THR A 717 29.22 -14.45 -13.14
C THR A 717 29.64 -13.96 -11.75
N ARG A 718 28.71 -13.45 -10.94
CA ARG A 718 29.04 -12.97 -9.58
C ARG A 718 29.69 -14.07 -8.72
N SER A 719 29.15 -15.29 -8.75
CA SER A 719 29.67 -16.43 -7.99
C SER A 719 31.03 -16.93 -8.46
N THR A 720 31.43 -16.57 -9.68
CA THR A 720 32.72 -16.92 -10.28
C THR A 720 33.65 -15.73 -10.37
N PHE A 721 33.46 -14.72 -9.51
CA PHE A 721 34.27 -13.51 -9.43
C PHE A 721 34.37 -12.76 -10.77
N TYR A 722 33.27 -12.72 -11.54
CA TYR A 722 33.18 -12.11 -12.87
C TYR A 722 34.13 -12.77 -13.89
N LYS A 723 34.23 -14.09 -13.84
CA LYS A 723 35.03 -14.92 -14.75
C LYS A 723 34.21 -16.06 -15.35
N PRO A 724 34.66 -16.67 -16.47
CA PRO A 724 33.98 -17.79 -17.14
C PRO A 724 33.74 -19.06 -16.31
N GLY A 725 34.41 -19.20 -15.17
CA GLY A 725 34.24 -20.33 -14.24
C GLY A 725 34.55 -21.70 -14.85
N ASP A 726 33.85 -22.72 -14.34
CA ASP A 726 34.01 -24.14 -14.69
C ASP A 726 33.54 -24.47 -16.11
N THR A 727 32.80 -23.57 -16.77
CA THR A 727 32.37 -23.77 -18.16
C THR A 727 33.49 -23.58 -19.17
N TYR A 728 34.54 -22.83 -18.82
CA TYR A 728 35.63 -22.52 -19.72
C TYR A 728 36.34 -23.76 -20.30
N PRO A 729 36.78 -24.76 -19.50
CA PRO A 729 37.44 -25.95 -20.04
C PRO A 729 36.55 -26.75 -20.99
N ALA A 730 35.29 -26.97 -20.63
CA ALA A 730 34.35 -27.74 -21.44
C ALA A 730 33.98 -27.03 -22.75
N LEU A 731 33.87 -25.70 -22.73
CA LEU A 731 33.66 -24.89 -23.93
C LEU A 731 34.89 -24.91 -24.84
N LYS A 732 36.09 -24.81 -24.26
CA LYS A 732 37.36 -24.87 -25.02
C LYS A 732 37.51 -26.19 -25.76
N GLU A 733 37.17 -27.30 -25.13
CA GLU A 733 37.17 -28.63 -25.75
C GLU A 733 36.16 -28.70 -26.91
N LEU A 734 34.93 -28.24 -26.70
CA LEU A 734 33.90 -28.21 -27.74
C LEU A 734 34.32 -27.39 -28.96
N LEU A 735 34.89 -26.21 -28.75
CA LEU A 735 35.38 -25.35 -29.84
C LEU A 735 36.56 -25.97 -30.57
N THR A 736 37.45 -26.68 -29.86
CA THR A 736 38.56 -27.42 -30.48
C THR A 736 38.02 -28.51 -31.42
N GLU A 737 36.99 -29.24 -30.99
CA GLU A 737 36.31 -30.24 -31.82
C GLU A 737 35.65 -29.61 -33.05
N ILE A 738 34.92 -28.51 -32.87
CA ILE A 738 34.24 -27.77 -33.95
C ILE A 738 35.25 -27.22 -34.96
N ASN A 739 36.34 -26.60 -34.49
CA ASN A 739 37.41 -26.10 -35.36
C ASN A 739 37.99 -27.23 -36.23
N GLY A 740 38.18 -28.42 -35.64
CA GLY A 740 38.60 -29.63 -36.35
C GLY A 740 37.58 -30.10 -37.40
N SER A 741 36.29 -30.22 -37.02
CA SER A 741 35.22 -30.67 -37.92
C SER A 741 34.98 -29.71 -39.08
N LEU A 742 35.06 -28.40 -38.85
CA LEU A 742 34.88 -27.35 -39.86
C LEU A 742 36.14 -27.09 -40.70
N LYS A 743 37.24 -27.82 -40.45
CA LYS A 743 38.54 -27.65 -41.12
C LYS A 743 39.08 -26.22 -41.06
N LEU A 744 38.82 -25.50 -39.97
CA LEU A 744 39.42 -24.20 -39.71
C LEU A 744 40.92 -24.44 -39.43
N LYS A 745 41.81 -23.96 -40.31
CA LYS A 745 43.23 -24.40 -40.32
C LYS A 745 44.04 -23.77 -39.18
N SER A 746 44.74 -24.61 -38.42
CA SER A 746 45.64 -24.31 -37.30
C SER A 746 47.02 -23.70 -37.65
N LYS A 747 47.14 -22.97 -38.76
CA LYS A 747 48.43 -22.36 -39.19
C LYS A 747 48.31 -20.86 -39.47
N GLY A 748 48.04 -20.08 -38.42
CA GLY A 748 48.37 -18.65 -38.39
C GLY A 748 47.53 -17.72 -39.28
N ARG A 749 46.28 -18.08 -39.60
CA ARG A 749 45.29 -17.15 -40.15
C ARG A 749 44.11 -16.99 -39.18
N ALA A 750 43.48 -15.82 -39.24
CA ALA A 750 42.54 -15.27 -38.27
C ALA A 750 41.21 -16.05 -38.06
N ASP A 751 40.96 -17.18 -38.74
CA ASP A 751 39.63 -17.79 -38.87
C ASP A 751 39.29 -18.87 -37.81
N GLU A 752 40.03 -18.95 -36.71
CA GLU A 752 39.79 -19.93 -35.63
C GLU A 752 38.82 -19.39 -34.57
N MET A 753 37.87 -20.23 -34.09
CA MET A 753 37.09 -19.89 -32.90
C MET A 753 37.98 -20.03 -31.66
N VAL A 754 38.39 -18.90 -31.07
CA VAL A 754 39.28 -18.86 -29.91
C VAL A 754 38.58 -18.21 -28.72
N LEU A 755 38.70 -18.85 -27.55
CA LEU A 755 38.38 -18.23 -26.27
C LEU A 755 39.55 -17.34 -25.83
N SER A 756 39.32 -16.04 -25.81
CA SER A 756 40.28 -15.05 -25.33
C SER A 756 39.55 -13.98 -24.52
N ASN A 757 40.31 -13.11 -23.86
CA ASN A 757 39.70 -11.96 -23.20
C ASN A 757 38.94 -11.06 -24.18
N GLU A 758 39.28 -11.06 -25.48
CA GLU A 758 38.58 -10.23 -26.48
C GLU A 758 37.23 -10.81 -26.91
N THR A 759 37.06 -12.14 -26.86
CA THR A 759 35.84 -12.83 -27.32
C THR A 759 34.91 -13.25 -26.18
N MET A 760 35.41 -13.26 -24.94
CA MET A 760 34.64 -13.62 -23.75
C MET A 760 34.21 -12.39 -22.96
N PHE A 761 32.95 -12.33 -22.54
CA PHE A 761 32.36 -11.23 -21.77
C PHE A 761 31.63 -11.78 -20.56
N CYS A 762 31.94 -11.29 -19.37
CA CYS A 762 31.38 -11.81 -18.12
C CYS A 762 30.44 -10.78 -17.49
N LEU A 763 29.15 -11.11 -17.45
CA LEU A 763 28.07 -10.19 -17.13
C LEU A 763 27.20 -10.76 -15.99
N ASP A 764 26.76 -9.90 -15.09
CA ASP A 764 25.92 -10.29 -13.97
C ASP A 764 24.58 -9.56 -14.02
N ASN A 765 23.52 -10.30 -14.32
CA ASN A 765 22.18 -9.73 -14.48
C ASN A 765 21.46 -9.45 -13.13
N GLU A 766 22.11 -9.74 -12.00
CA GLU A 766 21.50 -9.60 -10.67
C GLU A 766 21.23 -8.15 -10.29
N ALA A 767 22.05 -7.18 -10.74
CA ALA A 767 21.76 -5.76 -10.52
C ALA A 767 20.45 -5.32 -11.20
N PHE A 768 20.17 -5.84 -12.40
CA PHE A 768 18.88 -5.63 -13.05
C PHE A 768 17.75 -6.35 -12.30
N ARG A 769 17.95 -7.60 -11.85
CA ARG A 769 16.93 -8.31 -11.04
C ARG A 769 16.63 -7.59 -9.72
N PHE A 770 17.63 -6.98 -9.09
CA PHE A 770 17.48 -6.13 -7.92
C PHE A 770 16.58 -4.92 -8.22
N LEU A 771 16.86 -4.19 -9.32
CA LEU A 771 15.98 -3.09 -9.76
C LEU A 771 14.53 -3.56 -9.95
N CYS A 772 14.36 -4.69 -10.61
CA CYS A 772 13.06 -5.30 -10.88
C CYS A 772 12.31 -5.66 -9.59
N ALA A 773 13.02 -6.23 -8.62
CA ALA A 773 12.48 -6.64 -7.33
C ALA A 773 12.05 -5.44 -6.48
N ARG A 774 12.88 -4.40 -6.42
CA ARG A 774 12.55 -3.15 -5.73
C ARG A 774 11.28 -2.49 -6.31
N ARG A 775 11.09 -2.53 -7.63
CA ARG A 775 9.85 -2.06 -8.29
C ARG A 775 8.61 -2.90 -7.97
N ASN A 776 8.80 -4.15 -7.54
CA ASN A 776 7.73 -5.02 -7.09
C ASN A 776 7.56 -4.97 -5.56
N ASN A 777 7.99 -3.87 -4.92
CA ASN A 777 7.91 -3.62 -3.48
C ASN A 777 8.60 -4.71 -2.64
N ILE A 778 9.70 -5.27 -3.14
CA ILE A 778 10.57 -6.16 -2.37
C ILE A 778 11.68 -5.30 -1.76
N GLU A 779 11.72 -5.26 -0.44
CA GLU A 779 12.73 -4.55 0.33
C GLU A 779 14.04 -5.35 0.39
N PHE A 780 15.16 -4.63 0.44
CA PHE A 780 16.51 -5.16 0.55
C PHE A 780 17.27 -4.38 1.61
N GLN A 781 18.28 -5.01 2.21
CA GLN A 781 19.08 -4.35 3.24
C GLN A 781 20.00 -3.29 2.60
N PRO A 782 20.40 -2.22 3.31
CA PRO A 782 21.26 -1.18 2.76
C PRO A 782 22.60 -1.71 2.20
N GLU A 783 23.15 -2.78 2.76
CA GLU A 783 24.39 -3.43 2.30
C GLU A 783 24.23 -4.08 0.92
N ASP A 784 23.02 -4.55 0.58
CA ASP A 784 22.73 -5.15 -0.71
C ASP A 784 22.90 -4.14 -1.85
N PHE A 785 22.56 -2.87 -1.60
CA PHE A 785 22.68 -1.81 -2.60
C PHE A 785 24.13 -1.64 -3.10
N GLN A 786 25.11 -1.65 -2.18
CA GLN A 786 26.52 -1.54 -2.57
C GLN A 786 26.96 -2.72 -3.44
N ASN A 787 26.52 -3.94 -3.11
CA ASN A 787 26.82 -5.15 -3.87
C ASN A 787 26.21 -5.12 -5.28
N PHE A 788 24.96 -4.65 -5.40
CA PHE A 788 24.30 -4.51 -6.70
C PHE A 788 24.87 -3.35 -7.52
N SER A 789 25.28 -2.25 -6.90
CA SER A 789 25.96 -1.14 -7.59
C SER A 789 27.29 -1.60 -8.19
N LEU A 790 28.10 -2.35 -7.45
CA LEU A 790 29.35 -2.90 -8.00
C LEU A 790 29.11 -3.87 -9.17
N SER A 791 28.05 -4.67 -9.10
CA SER A 791 27.65 -5.56 -10.20
C SER A 791 27.17 -4.79 -11.42
N TRP A 792 26.44 -3.69 -11.22
CA TRP A 792 26.02 -2.76 -12.27
C TRP A 792 27.23 -2.19 -13.01
N ASP A 793 28.20 -1.63 -12.28
CA ASP A 793 29.37 -0.98 -12.87
C ASP A 793 30.21 -1.96 -13.69
N LYS A 794 30.47 -3.16 -13.15
CA LYS A 794 31.20 -4.21 -13.87
C LYS A 794 30.47 -4.66 -15.12
N SER A 795 29.16 -4.88 -15.03
CA SER A 795 28.37 -5.36 -16.17
C SER A 795 28.19 -4.28 -17.24
N THR A 796 28.11 -3.01 -16.84
CA THR A 796 28.07 -1.87 -17.76
C THR A 796 29.39 -1.73 -18.52
N ALA A 797 30.53 -1.79 -17.81
CA ALA A 797 31.85 -1.75 -18.44
C ALA A 797 32.06 -2.92 -19.43
N GLU A 798 31.68 -4.14 -19.05
CA GLU A 798 31.77 -5.31 -19.93
C GLU A 798 30.82 -5.20 -21.14
N THR A 799 29.62 -4.64 -20.96
CA THR A 799 28.67 -4.38 -22.07
C THR A 799 29.24 -3.37 -23.06
N GLN A 800 29.83 -2.28 -22.56
CA GLN A 800 30.50 -1.28 -23.40
C GLN A 800 31.69 -1.89 -24.15
N ARG A 801 32.51 -2.71 -23.49
CA ARG A 801 33.63 -3.44 -24.09
C ARG A 801 33.16 -4.37 -25.20
N MET A 802 32.06 -5.09 -24.98
CA MET A 802 31.44 -5.97 -25.97
C MET A 802 30.97 -5.19 -27.19
N LEU A 803 30.26 -4.07 -26.99
CA LEU A 803 29.81 -3.23 -28.10
C LEU A 803 30.98 -2.61 -28.88
N ALA A 804 32.04 -2.18 -28.20
CA ALA A 804 33.25 -1.69 -28.86
C ALA A 804 33.90 -2.79 -29.73
N TYR A 805 33.98 -4.02 -29.22
CA TYR A 805 34.43 -5.17 -29.99
C TYR A 805 33.56 -5.40 -31.23
N ILE A 806 32.23 -5.50 -31.07
CA ILE A 806 31.29 -5.70 -32.19
C ILE A 806 31.46 -4.64 -33.27
N LYS A 807 31.57 -3.36 -32.88
CA LYS A 807 31.72 -2.23 -33.82
C LYS A 807 33.06 -2.24 -34.57
N SER A 808 34.11 -2.82 -33.97
CA SER A 808 35.44 -2.90 -34.58
C SER A 808 35.55 -3.98 -35.66
N ARG A 809 34.62 -4.94 -35.69
CA ARG A 809 34.66 -6.08 -36.62
C ARG A 809 33.86 -5.78 -37.89
N LYS A 810 34.27 -6.41 -38.99
CA LYS A 810 33.51 -6.37 -40.24
C LYS A 810 32.16 -7.11 -40.02
N PRO A 811 31.01 -6.50 -40.34
CA PRO A 811 29.73 -7.20 -40.24
C PRO A 811 29.67 -8.36 -41.22
N HIS A 812 29.09 -9.47 -40.76
CA HIS A 812 28.80 -10.65 -41.56
C HIS A 812 27.65 -10.38 -42.52
N GLN A 813 27.80 -10.70 -43.81
CA GLN A 813 26.73 -10.59 -44.80
C GLN A 813 25.82 -11.80 -44.72
N VAL A 814 24.55 -11.59 -44.40
CA VAL A 814 23.57 -12.66 -44.22
C VAL A 814 23.41 -13.51 -45.49
N SER A 815 23.49 -12.89 -46.65
CA SER A 815 23.40 -13.56 -47.96
C SER A 815 24.37 -14.73 -48.11
N GLU A 816 25.57 -14.65 -47.51
CA GLU A 816 26.56 -15.74 -47.54
C GLU A 816 26.08 -16.98 -46.77
N THR A 817 25.36 -16.77 -45.66
CA THR A 817 24.76 -17.86 -44.87
C THR A 817 23.53 -18.43 -45.55
N MET A 818 22.68 -17.58 -46.12
CA MET A 818 21.49 -18.03 -46.86
C MET A 818 21.87 -18.88 -48.06
N SER A 819 22.89 -18.47 -48.83
CA SER A 819 23.36 -19.23 -50.00
C SER A 819 23.85 -20.64 -49.63
N ILE A 820 24.60 -20.80 -48.54
CA ILE A 820 25.03 -22.14 -48.07
C ILE A 820 23.81 -23.00 -47.69
N ASN A 821 22.85 -22.42 -46.98
CA ASN A 821 21.67 -23.17 -46.54
C ASN A 821 20.75 -23.54 -47.70
N GLU A 822 20.60 -22.69 -48.72
CA GLU A 822 19.90 -23.01 -49.97
C GLU A 822 20.56 -24.18 -50.70
N VAL A 823 21.89 -24.18 -50.83
CA VAL A 823 22.65 -25.28 -51.44
C VAL A 823 22.46 -26.57 -50.64
N ARG A 824 22.56 -26.51 -49.31
CA ARG A 824 22.38 -27.67 -48.43
C ARG A 824 20.97 -28.25 -48.53
N ASN A 825 19.95 -27.40 -48.51
CA ASN A 825 18.55 -27.80 -48.66
C ASN A 825 18.29 -28.42 -50.03
N THR A 826 18.91 -27.88 -51.08
CA THR A 826 18.84 -28.46 -52.43
C THR A 826 19.45 -29.86 -52.46
N ILE A 827 20.64 -30.05 -51.89
CA ILE A 827 21.31 -31.37 -51.80
C ILE A 827 20.43 -32.37 -51.04
N LEU A 828 19.89 -31.99 -49.88
CA LEU A 828 19.03 -32.88 -49.08
C LEU A 828 17.74 -33.24 -49.82
N THR A 829 17.14 -32.29 -50.54
CA THR A 829 15.92 -32.50 -51.32
C THR A 829 16.18 -33.42 -52.52
N LEU A 830 17.35 -33.32 -53.16
CA LEU A 830 17.75 -34.19 -54.26
C LEU A 830 18.19 -35.60 -53.80
N ALA A 831 18.69 -35.75 -52.58
CA ALA A 831 19.17 -37.05 -52.08
C ALA A 831 18.08 -38.12 -52.02
N ARG A 832 16.85 -37.77 -51.60
CA ARG A 832 15.71 -38.72 -51.54
C ARG A 832 15.33 -39.30 -52.91
N PRO A 833 15.05 -38.49 -53.95
CA PRO A 833 14.74 -39.03 -55.27
C PRO A 833 15.93 -39.78 -55.87
N MET A 834 17.18 -39.35 -55.64
CA MET A 834 18.36 -40.08 -56.10
C MET A 834 18.48 -41.48 -55.47
N ALA A 835 18.25 -41.61 -54.17
CA ALA A 835 18.22 -42.91 -53.49
C ALA A 835 17.13 -43.82 -54.07
N LYS A 836 15.92 -43.28 -54.28
CA LYS A 836 14.80 -44.03 -54.88
C LYS A 836 15.09 -44.48 -56.32
N ILE A 837 15.77 -43.63 -57.11
CA ILE A 837 16.23 -44.00 -58.46
C ILE A 837 17.26 -45.13 -58.37
N SER A 838 18.22 -45.05 -57.45
CA SER A 838 19.22 -46.10 -57.23
C SER A 838 18.58 -47.44 -56.84
N ASP A 839 17.61 -47.42 -55.92
CA ASP A 839 16.88 -48.62 -55.50
C ASP A 839 16.06 -49.23 -56.65
N ASN A 840 15.41 -48.38 -57.46
CA ASN A 840 14.66 -48.82 -58.63
C ASN A 840 15.60 -49.44 -59.68
N ILE A 841 16.78 -48.86 -59.92
CA ILE A 841 17.79 -49.43 -60.83
C ILE A 841 18.24 -50.80 -60.31
N ALA A 842 18.61 -50.92 -59.04
CA ALA A 842 19.02 -52.19 -58.44
C ALA A 842 17.93 -53.26 -58.51
N THR A 843 16.68 -52.87 -58.26
CA THR A 843 15.51 -53.77 -58.36
C THR A 843 15.31 -54.25 -59.79
N ASN A 844 15.36 -53.34 -60.77
CA ASN A 844 15.21 -53.69 -62.18
C ASN A 844 16.34 -54.61 -62.68
N ILE A 845 17.58 -54.38 -62.23
CA ILE A 845 18.71 -55.27 -62.53
C ILE A 845 18.43 -56.68 -61.99
N ARG A 846 18.00 -56.79 -60.72
CA ARG A 846 17.68 -58.09 -60.10
C ARG A 846 16.59 -58.84 -60.85
N VAL A 847 15.50 -58.15 -61.21
CA VAL A 847 14.39 -58.73 -61.99
C VAL A 847 14.87 -59.21 -63.37
N ALA A 848 15.71 -58.42 -64.05
CA ALA A 848 16.26 -58.79 -65.35
C ALA A 848 17.20 -60.02 -65.26
N GLU A 849 17.98 -60.14 -64.18
CA GLU A 849 18.82 -61.31 -63.92
C GLU A 849 18.00 -62.57 -63.59
N GLU A 850 16.92 -62.43 -62.83
CA GLU A 850 15.99 -63.53 -62.55
C GLU A 850 15.30 -64.02 -63.83
N GLN A 851 14.87 -63.11 -64.70
CA GLN A 851 14.28 -63.47 -65.99
C GLN A 851 15.27 -64.19 -66.91
N LYS A 852 16.55 -63.79 -66.90
CA LYS A 852 17.63 -64.50 -67.64
C LYS A 852 17.94 -65.90 -67.12
N LYS A 853 17.54 -66.26 -65.89
CA LYS A 853 17.69 -67.62 -65.34
C LYS A 853 16.50 -68.53 -65.66
N ILE A 854 15.38 -67.95 -66.11
CA ILE A 854 14.13 -68.67 -66.46
C ILE A 854 14.08 -68.98 -67.97
N HIS A 855 15.01 -68.46 -68.76
CA HIS A 855 15.31 -68.87 -70.14
C HIS A 855 16.68 -69.55 -70.17
#